data_AF-A0A3N7EER8-F1
#
_entry.id   AF-A0A3N7EER8-F1
#
_cell.length_a   1.000
_cell.length_b   1.000
_cell.length_c   1.000
_cell.angle_alpha   90.00
_cell.angle_beta   90.00
_cell.angle_gamma   90.00
#
_symmetry.space_group_name_H-M   'P 1'
#
loop_
_entity.id
_entity.type
_entity.pdbx_description
1 polymer ?
#
loop_
_entity_poly.entity_id
_entity_poly.type
_entity_poly.pdbx_seq_one_letter_code
_entity_poly.pdbx_strand_id
1 'polypeptide(L)'
;MPNHFSTEEHPVRALSKSKLIAFRQCPKRFWLEVHQPGARRDSAATQAVFQTGHAVGAVAQQIYDPAGDGATIDLQAEGVAAAVEKTRKLLQARKPLFEAGMSAAGGLAFADVMLPVMDGATPAWKMVEVKSSTSVKNYQEDDAAIQSYIARAAGIEVRSVCIAHIDAAWIYPGEGNYQGLLVEKDVTEGAFARSGEVAAWIGNAQRVAAQAVPPDVQMGTQCETPFPCGFQEHCRKYLPSAEFPVAWLPRTSSKALKDFLAHTGVQDMRDVPKALLTPLQRRVRDATVSGRAYFDAEGAKQDLRPYPLPAYFLDFETIQFGVPRWAGTRPFQMLPFQFSLHQMDAQGQLSHESFLDISGNEPSEAFAAQLVRTCAQPLPVFVYHAGFEGSRLKELAQRFPALAPELEAIRDRLVDLLPIAQARYYDPRQHGSWSIKKVLPAIAPHLGYDALTGVQDGGMAMAAYLEAIAPATSPQRKALIRDELLAYCALDTLAMVEIWKKFSQSYSIPQPTGSTQGEKAMLTQSPAHSESASEVPFFAALMQHLMQGTMIPKVQVERSIGPIIGFFLADALASKPDDDIVMLCPEFPIQKAGNNQSTNIDWLMLNLATRELLLVELKTTDTTFRPEQAAIYRELQNKIVREGSAAFLLDDLDAIGAASQERGKYQNVRNLLAQGFGASDANGLREALGHCSRAKVIYLAPQVSKPVDWPTGEDGWTWMSFADLPESLDAHDYADQWPAVRSSLLSLDLLTRRLRNGDVPSASGARNYREVLDFDTLLQRCRMEGASWVVGLKNWRSALPTMTLEQLRAKAYKCDLAEGGVGKKLGSNWIAGGQFLAHVEKLLDR
;
A
#
# COMPACT_ATOMS: atom_id res chain seq x y z
N MET A 1 -67.30 -3.70 16.52
CA MET A 1 -66.02 -2.97 16.58
C MET A 1 -65.04 -3.69 15.65
N PRO A 2 -64.53 -3.04 14.60
CA PRO A 2 -63.67 -3.68 13.63
C PRO A 2 -62.21 -3.70 14.10
N ASN A 3 -61.57 -4.86 13.95
CA ASN A 3 -60.12 -5.04 14.12
C ASN A 3 -59.40 -4.30 12.99
N HIS A 4 -58.67 -3.23 13.35
CA HIS A 4 -57.68 -2.61 12.49
C HIS A 4 -56.45 -3.52 12.36
N PHE A 5 -56.36 -4.26 11.27
CA PHE A 5 -55.06 -4.68 10.75
C PHE A 5 -54.44 -3.45 10.05
N SER A 6 -53.41 -2.89 10.67
CA SER A 6 -52.56 -1.89 10.03
C SER A 6 -51.71 -2.59 8.98
N THR A 7 -52.06 -2.46 7.71
CA THR A 7 -51.16 -2.72 6.59
C THR A 7 -50.26 -1.50 6.43
N GLU A 8 -49.17 -1.44 7.19
CA GLU A 8 -48.03 -0.62 6.79
C GLU A 8 -47.42 -1.28 5.56
N GLU A 9 -47.82 -0.82 4.37
CA GLU A 9 -47.12 -1.15 3.13
C GLU A 9 -45.72 -0.53 3.18
N HIS A 10 -44.74 -1.31 3.64
CA HIS A 10 -43.34 -0.96 3.44
C HIS A 10 -43.08 -0.86 1.93
N PRO A 11 -42.47 0.24 1.44
CA PRO A 11 -42.25 0.43 0.02
C PRO A 11 -41.41 -0.72 -0.56
N VAL A 12 -41.94 -1.39 -1.59
CA VAL A 12 -41.26 -2.51 -2.27
C VAL A 12 -39.98 -1.99 -2.90
N ARG A 13 -38.83 -2.47 -2.43
CA ARG A 13 -37.52 -2.01 -2.87
C ARG A 13 -37.12 -2.72 -4.17
N ALA A 14 -36.58 -2.02 -5.16
CA ALA A 14 -35.96 -2.71 -6.29
C ALA A 14 -34.68 -3.43 -5.84
N LEU A 15 -34.67 -4.76 -5.87
CA LEU A 15 -33.53 -5.58 -5.46
C LEU A 15 -32.66 -5.94 -6.68
N SER A 16 -31.39 -5.55 -6.65
CA SER A 16 -30.45 -5.86 -7.73
C SER A 16 -30.17 -7.37 -7.84
N LYS A 17 -29.78 -7.85 -9.03
CA LYS A 17 -29.19 -9.20 -9.25
C LYS A 17 -28.20 -9.57 -8.15
N SER A 18 -27.21 -8.72 -7.91
CA SER A 18 -26.17 -8.94 -6.89
C SER A 18 -26.74 -9.13 -5.47
N LYS A 19 -27.77 -8.37 -5.09
CA LYS A 19 -28.45 -8.51 -3.80
C LYS A 19 -29.24 -9.82 -3.69
N LEU A 20 -29.90 -10.24 -4.77
CA LEU A 20 -30.61 -11.52 -4.80
C LEU A 20 -29.63 -12.69 -4.70
N ILE A 21 -28.47 -12.62 -5.36
CA ILE A 21 -27.40 -13.61 -5.20
C ILE A 21 -26.82 -13.59 -3.78
N ALA A 22 -26.61 -12.43 -3.18
CA ALA A 22 -26.18 -12.32 -1.79
C ALA A 22 -27.20 -12.99 -0.84
N PHE A 23 -28.50 -12.83 -1.11
CA PHE A 23 -29.58 -13.48 -0.35
C PHE A 23 -29.53 -15.00 -0.51
N ARG A 24 -29.37 -15.48 -1.75
CA ARG A 24 -29.23 -16.91 -2.07
C ARG A 24 -28.04 -17.56 -1.38
N GLN A 25 -26.94 -16.83 -1.25
CA GLN A 25 -25.78 -17.29 -0.51
C GLN A 25 -26.04 -17.27 1.01
N CYS A 26 -26.50 -16.15 1.55
CA CYS A 26 -26.77 -16.01 2.97
C CYS A 26 -27.76 -14.85 3.23
N PRO A 27 -28.95 -15.11 3.79
CA PRO A 27 -29.92 -14.05 4.12
C PRO A 27 -29.35 -12.98 5.06
N LYS A 28 -28.48 -13.37 6.00
CA LYS A 28 -27.77 -12.44 6.89
C LYS A 28 -26.78 -11.55 6.12
N ARG A 29 -26.06 -12.09 5.13
CA ARG A 29 -25.19 -11.31 4.25
C ARG A 29 -26.01 -10.26 3.49
N PHE A 30 -27.12 -10.67 2.88
CA PHE A 30 -27.99 -9.74 2.16
C PHE A 30 -28.55 -8.64 3.07
N TRP A 31 -29.01 -9.00 4.28
CA TRP A 31 -29.46 -8.02 5.26
C TRP A 31 -28.36 -7.00 5.58
N LEU A 32 -27.12 -7.46 5.78
CA LEU A 32 -25.97 -6.59 6.03
C LEU A 32 -25.62 -5.70 4.82
N GLU A 33 -25.72 -6.20 3.59
CA GLU A 33 -25.54 -5.37 2.38
C GLU A 33 -26.60 -4.27 2.25
N VAL A 34 -27.80 -4.52 2.78
CA VAL A 34 -28.94 -3.59 2.75
C VAL A 34 -28.87 -2.54 3.86
N HIS A 35 -28.53 -2.95 5.09
CA HIS A 35 -28.63 -2.13 6.30
C HIS A 35 -27.28 -1.66 6.85
N GLN A 36 -26.19 -2.39 6.58
CA GLN A 36 -24.84 -2.10 7.10
C GLN A 36 -23.74 -2.23 6.03
N PRO A 37 -23.86 -1.60 4.85
CA PRO A 37 -22.91 -1.79 3.76
C PRO A 37 -21.45 -1.41 4.13
N GLY A 38 -21.26 -0.46 5.05
CA GLY A 38 -19.93 -0.04 5.53
C GLY A 38 -19.15 -1.11 6.32
N ALA A 39 -19.82 -2.18 6.78
CA ALA A 39 -19.17 -3.31 7.44
C ALA A 39 -18.51 -4.29 6.47
N ARG A 40 -18.72 -4.12 5.16
CA ARG A 40 -18.13 -4.99 4.13
C ARG A 40 -16.63 -4.74 3.97
N ARG A 41 -15.86 -5.82 3.86
CA ARG A 41 -14.42 -5.85 3.56
C ARG A 41 -14.19 -6.93 2.50
N ASP A 42 -13.91 -6.49 1.27
CA ASP A 42 -13.55 -7.40 0.18
C ASP A 42 -12.02 -7.57 0.14
N SER A 43 -11.55 -8.79 -0.14
CA SER A 43 -10.11 -9.07 -0.27
C SER A 43 -9.54 -8.51 -1.58
N ALA A 44 -8.23 -8.28 -1.63
CA ALA A 44 -7.54 -7.90 -2.88
C ALA A 44 -7.79 -8.91 -4.02
N ALA A 45 -7.83 -10.20 -3.71
CA ALA A 45 -8.18 -11.25 -4.67
C ALA A 45 -9.60 -11.07 -5.25
N THR A 46 -10.57 -10.66 -4.41
CA THR A 46 -11.94 -10.37 -4.87
C THR A 46 -11.97 -9.17 -5.82
N GLN A 47 -11.18 -8.13 -5.52
CA GLN A 47 -11.07 -6.96 -6.39
C GLN A 47 -10.44 -7.29 -7.75
N ALA A 48 -9.41 -8.15 -7.79
CA ALA A 48 -8.79 -8.60 -9.03
C ALA A 48 -9.77 -9.37 -9.94
N VAL A 49 -10.66 -10.18 -9.35
CA VAL A 49 -11.73 -10.87 -10.08
C VAL A 49 -12.70 -9.86 -10.72
N PHE A 50 -13.05 -8.78 -10.03
CA PHE A 50 -13.90 -7.72 -10.60
C PHE A 50 -13.23 -6.99 -11.77
N GLN A 51 -11.95 -6.64 -11.65
CA GLN A 51 -11.19 -6.03 -12.74
C GLN A 51 -11.13 -6.94 -13.97
N THR A 52 -10.92 -8.25 -13.77
CA THR A 52 -10.98 -9.24 -14.84
C THR A 52 -12.37 -9.28 -15.49
N GLY A 53 -13.43 -9.23 -14.68
CA GLY A 53 -14.81 -9.16 -15.18
C GLY A 53 -15.05 -7.95 -16.09
N HIS A 54 -14.58 -6.76 -15.71
CA HIS A 54 -14.69 -5.55 -16.53
C HIS A 54 -13.94 -5.68 -17.86
N ALA A 55 -12.73 -6.23 -17.85
CA ALA A 55 -11.97 -6.47 -19.08
C ALA A 55 -12.69 -7.45 -20.03
N VAL A 56 -13.28 -8.52 -19.49
CA VAL A 56 -14.05 -9.49 -20.27
C VAL A 56 -15.33 -8.85 -20.82
N GLY A 57 -16.02 -8.01 -20.05
CA GLY A 57 -17.18 -7.25 -20.51
C GLY A 57 -16.85 -6.32 -21.69
N ALA A 58 -15.72 -5.61 -21.63
CA ALA A 58 -15.26 -4.77 -22.74
C ALA A 58 -14.95 -5.59 -24.01
N VAL A 59 -14.33 -6.77 -23.85
CA VAL A 59 -14.09 -7.68 -24.98
C VAL A 59 -15.39 -8.27 -25.53
N ALA A 60 -16.36 -8.58 -24.67
CA ALA A 60 -17.67 -9.05 -25.11
C ALA A 60 -18.36 -8.01 -26.01
N GLN A 61 -18.23 -6.71 -25.71
CA GLN A 61 -18.74 -5.66 -26.61
C GLN A 61 -18.13 -5.74 -28.00
N GLN A 62 -16.80 -5.94 -28.10
CA GLN A 62 -16.11 -6.08 -29.38
C GLN A 62 -16.55 -7.32 -30.17
N ILE A 63 -16.79 -8.44 -29.47
CA ILE A 63 -17.22 -9.70 -30.09
C ILE A 63 -18.67 -9.60 -30.59
N TYR A 64 -19.54 -8.97 -29.80
CA TYR A 64 -20.98 -8.95 -30.04
C TYR A 64 -21.47 -7.74 -30.85
N ASP A 65 -20.64 -6.70 -31.00
CA ASP A 65 -20.89 -5.54 -31.86
C ASP A 65 -19.68 -5.23 -32.76
N PRO A 66 -19.34 -6.13 -33.71
CA PRO A 66 -18.22 -5.91 -34.62
C PRO A 66 -18.43 -4.73 -35.58
N ALA A 67 -19.68 -4.29 -35.76
CA ALA A 67 -20.02 -3.14 -36.60
C ALA A 67 -19.88 -1.80 -35.85
N GLY A 68 -19.80 -1.82 -34.51
CA GLY A 68 -19.71 -0.63 -33.67
C GLY A 68 -20.96 0.24 -33.71
N ASP A 69 -22.13 -0.36 -33.98
CA ASP A 69 -23.39 0.35 -34.16
C ASP A 69 -24.40 0.14 -33.02
N GLY A 70 -24.01 -0.66 -32.02
CA GLY A 70 -24.72 -0.89 -30.77
C GLY A 70 -24.64 0.28 -29.79
N ALA A 71 -25.20 0.07 -28.61
CA ALA A 71 -25.22 1.08 -27.54
C ALA A 71 -24.88 0.46 -26.18
N THR A 72 -24.22 1.23 -25.32
CA THR A 72 -23.93 0.86 -23.93
C THR A 72 -24.64 1.81 -22.99
N ILE A 73 -25.29 1.27 -21.96
CA ILE A 73 -25.91 2.06 -20.89
C ILE A 73 -24.87 2.37 -19.82
N ASP A 74 -24.71 3.65 -19.48
CA ASP A 74 -23.81 4.05 -18.40
C ASP A 74 -24.62 4.28 -17.11
N LEU A 75 -24.69 3.24 -16.27
CA LEU A 75 -25.41 3.31 -15.00
C LEU A 75 -24.85 4.38 -14.05
N GLN A 76 -23.53 4.61 -14.07
CA GLN A 76 -22.89 5.56 -13.15
C GLN A 76 -23.20 7.00 -13.54
N ALA A 77 -23.18 7.31 -14.83
CA ALA A 77 -23.50 8.65 -15.34
C ALA A 77 -25.00 8.96 -15.28
N GLU A 78 -25.86 7.97 -15.54
CA GLU A 78 -27.30 8.20 -15.74
C GLU A 78 -28.14 7.99 -14.47
N GLY A 79 -27.71 7.10 -13.58
CA GLY A 79 -28.52 6.61 -12.46
C GLY A 79 -29.60 5.61 -12.89
N VAL A 80 -30.08 4.81 -11.93
CA VAL A 80 -30.90 3.61 -12.20
C VAL A 80 -32.17 3.92 -13.02
N ALA A 81 -32.94 4.94 -12.63
CA ALA A 81 -34.23 5.22 -13.28
C ALA A 81 -34.06 5.67 -14.74
N ALA A 82 -33.08 6.54 -15.01
CA ALA A 82 -32.80 7.01 -16.37
C ALA A 82 -32.25 5.89 -17.25
N ALA A 83 -31.35 5.05 -16.71
CA ALA A 83 -30.78 3.90 -17.39
C ALA A 83 -31.86 2.89 -17.85
N VAL A 84 -32.85 2.60 -17.00
CA VAL A 84 -33.97 1.72 -17.34
C VAL A 84 -34.85 2.32 -18.44
N GLU A 85 -35.16 3.61 -18.36
CA GLU A 85 -35.96 4.29 -19.38
C GLU A 85 -35.23 4.40 -20.73
N LYS A 86 -33.92 4.66 -20.71
CA LYS A 86 -33.08 4.66 -21.90
C LYS A 86 -33.01 3.28 -22.55
N THR A 87 -32.84 2.23 -21.73
CA THR A 87 -32.90 0.82 -22.19
C THR A 87 -34.20 0.55 -22.92
N ARG A 88 -35.35 0.92 -22.36
CA ARG A 88 -36.68 0.73 -22.99
C ARG A 88 -36.78 1.38 -24.38
N LYS A 89 -36.19 2.57 -24.56
CA LYS A 89 -36.16 3.26 -25.87
C LYS A 89 -35.22 2.55 -26.86
N LEU A 90 -34.02 2.17 -26.42
CA LEU A 90 -33.02 1.55 -27.29
C LEU A 90 -33.40 0.13 -27.73
N LEU A 91 -34.18 -0.61 -26.93
CA LEU A 91 -34.74 -1.90 -27.33
C LEU A 91 -35.72 -1.81 -28.52
N GLN A 92 -36.12 -0.61 -28.97
CA GLN A 92 -36.89 -0.46 -30.21
C GLN A 92 -36.00 -0.39 -31.47
N ALA A 93 -34.72 -0.03 -31.32
CA ALA A 93 -33.80 0.17 -32.43
C ALA A 93 -33.27 -1.15 -33.05
N ARG A 94 -33.49 -2.29 -32.37
CA ARG A 94 -33.01 -3.63 -32.78
C ARG A 94 -31.51 -3.64 -33.13
N LYS A 95 -30.70 -3.09 -32.24
CA LYS A 95 -29.23 -3.12 -32.29
C LYS A 95 -28.67 -3.77 -31.02
N PRO A 96 -27.43 -4.27 -31.03
CA PRO A 96 -26.79 -4.74 -29.80
C PRO A 96 -26.87 -3.69 -28.70
N LEU A 97 -27.28 -4.10 -27.50
CA LEU A 97 -27.39 -3.23 -26.34
C LEU A 97 -26.64 -3.86 -25.16
N PHE A 98 -25.75 -3.11 -24.54
CA PHE A 98 -24.90 -3.56 -23.45
C PHE A 98 -25.30 -2.89 -22.14
N GLU A 99 -25.16 -3.64 -21.04
CA GLU A 99 -25.55 -3.21 -19.69
C GLU A 99 -27.03 -2.77 -19.63
N ALA A 100 -27.92 -3.49 -20.32
CA ALA A 100 -29.32 -3.12 -20.49
C ALA A 100 -30.10 -3.20 -19.15
N GLY A 101 -30.49 -2.03 -18.62
CA GLY A 101 -31.18 -1.90 -17.34
C GLY A 101 -32.68 -2.22 -17.42
N MET A 102 -33.15 -3.09 -16.54
CA MET A 102 -34.55 -3.55 -16.49
C MET A 102 -35.03 -3.68 -15.04
N SER A 103 -36.26 -3.25 -14.77
CA SER A 103 -36.86 -3.28 -13.44
C SER A 103 -38.33 -3.69 -13.51
N ALA A 104 -38.67 -4.80 -12.85
CA ALA A 104 -40.04 -5.31 -12.76
C ALA A 104 -40.16 -6.32 -11.62
N ALA A 105 -41.38 -6.54 -11.12
CA ALA A 105 -41.68 -7.54 -10.07
C ALA A 105 -40.79 -7.43 -8.81
N GLY A 106 -40.37 -6.22 -8.43
CA GLY A 106 -39.50 -5.98 -7.27
C GLY A 106 -38.01 -6.30 -7.51
N GLY A 107 -37.62 -6.70 -8.72
CA GLY A 107 -36.24 -6.95 -9.13
C GLY A 107 -35.68 -5.85 -10.03
N LEU A 108 -34.36 -5.68 -10.00
CA LEU A 108 -33.57 -4.81 -10.86
C LEU A 108 -32.40 -5.62 -11.44
N ALA A 109 -32.23 -5.60 -12.75
CA ALA A 109 -31.15 -6.28 -13.45
C ALA A 109 -30.56 -5.38 -14.53
N PHE A 110 -29.28 -5.61 -14.82
CA PHE A 110 -28.56 -5.06 -15.94
C PHE A 110 -28.01 -6.27 -16.70
N ALA A 111 -28.56 -6.53 -17.88
CA ALA A 111 -28.11 -7.61 -18.72
C ALA A 111 -26.84 -7.19 -19.46
N ASP A 112 -25.78 -8.00 -19.37
CA ASP A 112 -24.48 -7.65 -19.94
C ASP A 112 -24.58 -7.41 -21.45
N VAL A 113 -25.31 -8.27 -22.17
CA VAL A 113 -25.57 -8.13 -23.62
C VAL A 113 -27.01 -8.51 -23.96
N MET A 114 -27.65 -7.67 -24.78
CA MET A 114 -28.93 -7.90 -25.43
C MET A 114 -28.72 -7.85 -26.95
N LEU A 115 -28.91 -8.99 -27.62
CA LEU A 115 -28.78 -9.11 -29.07
C LEU A 115 -30.15 -9.19 -29.74
N PRO A 116 -30.42 -8.39 -30.79
CA PRO A 116 -31.70 -8.43 -31.50
C PRO A 116 -31.84 -9.74 -32.27
N VAL A 117 -33.00 -10.39 -32.13
CA VAL A 117 -33.43 -11.46 -33.02
C VAL A 117 -34.13 -10.80 -34.20
N MET A 118 -33.58 -11.00 -35.41
CA MET A 118 -34.06 -10.31 -36.61
C MET A 118 -35.34 -10.91 -37.19
N ASP A 119 -35.70 -12.13 -36.76
CA ASP A 119 -36.89 -12.83 -37.21
C ASP A 119 -38.14 -12.30 -36.49
N GLY A 120 -39.03 -11.63 -37.24
CA GLY A 120 -40.36 -11.24 -36.77
C GLY A 120 -40.65 -9.73 -36.77
N ALA A 121 -41.95 -9.41 -36.70
CA ALA A 121 -42.44 -8.04 -36.72
C ALA A 121 -42.28 -7.30 -35.37
N THR A 122 -42.08 -8.02 -34.26
CA THR A 122 -41.85 -7.45 -32.92
C THR A 122 -40.37 -7.55 -32.52
N PRO A 123 -39.81 -6.59 -31.76
CA PRO A 123 -38.45 -6.70 -31.23
C PRO A 123 -38.33 -7.86 -30.25
N ALA A 124 -37.56 -8.88 -30.63
CA ALA A 124 -37.23 -10.03 -29.79
C ALA A 124 -35.72 -10.07 -29.51
N TRP A 125 -35.32 -10.67 -28.39
CA TRP A 125 -33.96 -10.53 -27.87
C TRP A 125 -33.36 -11.86 -27.41
N LYS A 126 -32.09 -12.06 -27.73
CA LYS A 126 -31.20 -13.02 -27.07
C LYS A 126 -30.46 -12.29 -25.96
N MET A 127 -30.60 -12.74 -24.73
CA MET A 127 -29.91 -12.19 -23.58
C MET A 127 -28.67 -13.02 -23.27
N VAL A 128 -27.51 -12.37 -23.09
CA VAL A 128 -26.25 -13.05 -22.77
C VAL A 128 -25.67 -12.48 -21.48
N GLU A 129 -25.45 -13.35 -20.50
CA GLU A 129 -24.68 -13.05 -19.28
C GLU A 129 -23.22 -13.45 -19.52
N VAL A 130 -22.30 -12.51 -19.40
CA VAL A 130 -20.89 -12.68 -19.66
C VAL A 130 -20.14 -12.96 -18.36
N LYS A 131 -19.42 -14.08 -18.31
CA LYS A 131 -18.65 -14.50 -17.14
C LYS A 131 -17.17 -14.63 -17.46
N SER A 132 -16.34 -14.14 -16.55
CA SER A 132 -14.88 -14.33 -16.57
C SER A 132 -14.44 -15.74 -16.15
N SER A 133 -15.36 -16.65 -15.84
CA SER A 133 -15.06 -18.05 -15.54
C SER A 133 -14.76 -18.83 -16.82
N THR A 134 -14.06 -19.96 -16.70
CA THR A 134 -13.75 -20.86 -17.82
C THR A 134 -14.79 -21.97 -18.06
N SER A 135 -15.83 -22.00 -17.22
CA SER A 135 -16.94 -22.95 -17.29
C SER A 135 -18.15 -22.39 -16.55
N VAL A 136 -19.34 -22.78 -16.96
CA VAL A 136 -20.58 -22.39 -16.28
C VAL A 136 -20.67 -23.04 -14.90
N LYS A 137 -21.00 -22.24 -13.88
CA LYS A 137 -21.23 -22.69 -12.51
C LYS A 137 -22.71 -22.62 -12.15
N ASN A 138 -23.19 -23.49 -11.26
CA ASN A 138 -24.61 -23.56 -10.89
C ASN A 138 -25.20 -22.21 -10.43
N TYR A 139 -24.44 -21.40 -9.67
CA TYR A 139 -24.94 -20.09 -9.22
C TYR A 139 -25.15 -19.09 -10.39
N GLN A 140 -24.47 -19.29 -11.53
CA GLN A 140 -24.63 -18.45 -12.71
C GLN A 140 -25.94 -18.78 -13.45
N GLU A 141 -26.49 -19.98 -13.25
CA GLU A 141 -27.83 -20.32 -13.70
C GLU A 141 -28.90 -19.62 -12.84
N ASP A 142 -28.62 -19.34 -11.55
CA ASP A 142 -29.45 -18.44 -10.72
C ASP A 142 -29.40 -17.00 -11.30
N ASP A 143 -28.24 -16.50 -11.73
CA ASP A 143 -28.11 -15.18 -12.39
C ASP A 143 -28.99 -15.08 -13.65
N ALA A 144 -28.91 -16.09 -14.53
CA ALA A 144 -29.68 -16.14 -15.77
C ALA A 144 -31.20 -16.23 -15.52
N ALA A 145 -31.62 -17.04 -14.53
CA ALA A 145 -33.02 -17.14 -14.13
C ALA A 145 -33.56 -15.82 -13.58
N ILE A 146 -32.80 -15.15 -12.69
CA ILE A 146 -33.19 -13.87 -12.10
C ILE A 146 -33.38 -12.80 -13.19
N GLN A 147 -32.40 -12.65 -14.08
CA GLN A 147 -32.45 -11.61 -15.10
C GLN A 147 -33.53 -11.85 -16.14
N SER A 148 -33.69 -13.10 -16.59
CA SER A 148 -34.70 -13.43 -17.60
C SER A 148 -36.12 -13.28 -17.05
N TYR A 149 -36.33 -13.62 -15.78
CA TYR A 149 -37.60 -13.34 -15.09
C TYR A 149 -37.89 -11.84 -15.04
N ILE A 150 -36.93 -11.01 -14.63
CA ILE A 150 -37.08 -9.54 -14.58
C ILE A 150 -37.34 -8.96 -15.97
N ALA A 151 -36.60 -9.41 -17.00
CA ALA A 151 -36.76 -8.97 -18.39
C ALA A 151 -38.18 -9.24 -18.91
N ARG A 152 -38.64 -10.49 -18.75
CA ARG A 152 -39.96 -10.92 -19.20
C ARG A 152 -41.08 -10.22 -18.43
N ALA A 153 -40.91 -10.03 -17.12
CA ALA A 153 -41.84 -9.27 -16.29
C ALA A 153 -41.89 -7.78 -16.68
N ALA A 154 -40.80 -7.22 -17.23
CA ALA A 154 -40.74 -5.87 -17.79
C ALA A 154 -41.35 -5.75 -19.19
N GLY A 155 -41.89 -6.85 -19.76
CA GLY A 155 -42.51 -6.87 -21.09
C GLY A 155 -41.51 -7.02 -22.25
N ILE A 156 -40.25 -7.39 -21.97
CA ILE A 156 -39.24 -7.64 -23.01
C ILE A 156 -39.42 -9.06 -23.57
N GLU A 157 -39.55 -9.19 -24.89
CA GLU A 157 -39.65 -10.49 -25.57
C GLU A 157 -38.26 -11.17 -25.64
N VAL A 158 -37.89 -11.88 -24.58
CA VAL A 158 -36.64 -12.67 -24.54
C VAL A 158 -36.89 -14.06 -25.13
N ARG A 159 -36.19 -14.39 -26.23
CA ARG A 159 -36.31 -15.66 -26.96
C ARG A 159 -35.32 -16.71 -26.48
N SER A 160 -34.11 -16.29 -26.13
CA SER A 160 -33.07 -17.18 -25.61
C SER A 160 -32.22 -16.48 -24.57
N VAL A 161 -31.65 -17.28 -23.68
CA VAL A 161 -30.77 -16.85 -22.60
C VAL A 161 -29.52 -17.70 -22.64
N CYS A 162 -28.37 -17.05 -22.77
CA CYS A 162 -27.08 -17.71 -22.81
C CYS A 162 -26.18 -17.22 -21.68
N ILE A 163 -25.29 -18.09 -21.22
CA ILE A 163 -24.15 -17.71 -20.40
C ILE A 163 -22.92 -17.83 -21.29
N ALA A 164 -22.25 -16.71 -21.56
CA ALA A 164 -20.97 -16.68 -22.24
C ALA A 164 -19.85 -16.81 -21.20
N HIS A 165 -18.90 -17.71 -21.43
CA HIS A 165 -17.75 -17.91 -20.55
C HIS A 165 -16.47 -18.02 -21.37
N ILE A 166 -15.33 -17.80 -20.74
CA ILE A 166 -14.02 -17.86 -21.40
C ILE A 166 -13.71 -19.29 -21.84
N ASP A 167 -13.21 -19.47 -23.06
CA ASP A 167 -12.56 -20.70 -23.49
C ASP A 167 -11.10 -20.71 -23.02
N ALA A 168 -10.79 -21.57 -22.03
CA ALA A 168 -9.44 -21.68 -21.48
C ALA A 168 -8.41 -22.30 -22.43
N ALA A 169 -8.86 -22.94 -23.51
CA ALA A 169 -8.02 -23.54 -24.54
C ALA A 169 -7.74 -22.60 -25.71
N TRP A 170 -8.51 -21.51 -25.84
CA TRP A 170 -8.34 -20.53 -26.90
C TRP A 170 -6.98 -19.82 -26.78
N ILE A 171 -6.29 -19.68 -27.91
CA ILE A 171 -4.98 -19.02 -27.99
C ILE A 171 -5.19 -17.69 -28.70
N TYR A 172 -4.73 -16.61 -28.06
CA TYR A 172 -4.87 -15.27 -28.59
C TYR A 172 -4.02 -15.09 -29.86
N PRO A 173 -4.62 -14.79 -31.03
CA PRO A 173 -3.88 -14.58 -32.26
C PRO A 173 -3.07 -13.26 -32.26
N GLY A 174 -3.43 -12.27 -31.45
CA GLY A 174 -2.81 -10.94 -31.43
C GLY A 174 -3.70 -9.85 -32.03
N GLU A 175 -3.14 -8.65 -32.16
CA GLU A 175 -3.73 -7.50 -32.88
C GLU A 175 -5.13 -7.04 -32.40
N GLY A 176 -5.48 -7.34 -31.14
CA GLY A 176 -6.79 -7.01 -30.58
C GLY A 176 -7.93 -7.92 -31.05
N ASN A 177 -7.64 -9.01 -31.77
CA ASN A 177 -8.65 -9.95 -32.24
C ASN A 177 -8.99 -10.98 -31.16
N TYR A 178 -10.13 -10.77 -30.49
CA TYR A 178 -10.66 -11.66 -29.45
C TYR A 178 -11.76 -12.62 -29.94
N GLN A 179 -11.96 -12.74 -31.26
CA GLN A 179 -12.97 -13.64 -31.81
C GLN A 179 -12.67 -15.09 -31.38
N GLY A 180 -13.67 -15.74 -30.79
CA GLY A 180 -13.56 -17.10 -30.25
C GLY A 180 -13.13 -17.20 -28.78
N LEU A 181 -12.82 -16.08 -28.11
CA LEU A 181 -12.52 -16.10 -26.67
C LEU A 181 -13.69 -16.59 -25.81
N LEU A 182 -14.93 -16.26 -26.21
CA LEU A 182 -16.14 -16.59 -25.47
C LEU A 182 -16.87 -17.78 -26.10
N VAL A 183 -17.24 -18.74 -25.26
CA VAL A 183 -18.11 -19.88 -25.59
C VAL A 183 -19.44 -19.67 -24.88
N GLU A 184 -20.53 -19.86 -25.62
CA GLU A 184 -21.88 -19.72 -25.09
C GLU A 184 -22.48 -21.07 -24.70
N LYS A 185 -23.10 -21.09 -23.52
CA LYS A 185 -24.00 -22.17 -23.09
C LYS A 185 -25.43 -21.65 -23.10
N ASP A 186 -26.30 -22.27 -23.90
CA ASP A 186 -27.74 -22.02 -23.83
C ASP A 186 -28.30 -22.55 -22.50
N VAL A 187 -29.00 -21.69 -21.77
CA VAL A 187 -29.65 -22.01 -20.49
C VAL A 187 -31.13 -21.61 -20.50
N THR A 188 -31.71 -21.40 -21.68
CA THR A 188 -33.05 -20.82 -21.87
C THR A 188 -34.14 -21.60 -21.14
N GLU A 189 -34.22 -22.92 -21.38
CA GLU A 189 -35.25 -23.78 -20.78
C GLU A 189 -35.15 -23.78 -19.24
N GLY A 190 -33.94 -23.99 -18.72
CA GLY A 190 -33.66 -23.99 -17.29
C GLY A 190 -33.93 -22.64 -16.62
N ALA A 191 -33.57 -21.53 -17.26
CA ALA A 191 -33.84 -20.19 -16.74
C ALA A 191 -35.35 -19.89 -16.70
N PHE A 192 -36.08 -20.24 -17.77
CA PHE A 192 -37.52 -19.97 -17.86
C PHE A 192 -38.36 -20.83 -16.90
N ALA A 193 -38.00 -22.10 -16.73
CA ALA A 193 -38.69 -23.03 -15.82
C ALA A 193 -38.68 -22.54 -14.36
N ARG A 194 -37.71 -21.72 -13.97
CA ARG A 194 -37.48 -21.27 -12.58
C ARG A 194 -38.17 -19.96 -12.22
N SER A 195 -39.05 -19.44 -13.08
CA SER A 195 -39.77 -18.18 -12.85
C SER A 195 -40.49 -18.12 -11.49
N GLY A 196 -41.10 -19.24 -11.07
CA GLY A 196 -41.75 -19.35 -9.75
C GLY A 196 -40.77 -19.32 -8.58
N GLU A 197 -39.61 -19.95 -8.71
CA GLU A 197 -38.54 -19.89 -7.70
C GLU A 197 -38.02 -18.47 -7.53
N VAL A 198 -37.75 -17.78 -8.65
CA VAL A 198 -37.24 -16.39 -8.64
C VAL A 198 -38.23 -15.45 -7.97
N ALA A 199 -39.52 -15.56 -8.29
CA ALA A 199 -40.58 -14.77 -7.64
C ALA A 199 -40.58 -14.99 -6.11
N ALA A 200 -40.45 -16.26 -5.67
CA ALA A 200 -40.35 -16.59 -4.25
C ALA A 200 -39.07 -16.02 -3.60
N TRP A 201 -37.93 -16.07 -4.29
CA TRP A 201 -36.69 -15.49 -3.77
C TRP A 201 -36.80 -13.99 -3.60
N ILE A 202 -37.36 -13.27 -4.58
CA ILE A 202 -37.59 -11.83 -4.47
C ILE A 202 -38.50 -11.53 -3.29
N GLY A 203 -39.64 -12.22 -3.18
CA GLY A 203 -40.57 -12.03 -2.04
C GLY A 203 -39.91 -12.30 -0.68
N ASN A 204 -39.09 -13.35 -0.58
CA ASN A 204 -38.36 -13.66 0.66
C ASN A 204 -37.27 -12.63 0.97
N ALA A 205 -36.56 -12.15 -0.05
CA ALA A 205 -35.56 -11.11 0.11
C ALA A 205 -36.20 -9.77 0.53
N GLN A 206 -37.39 -9.42 0.02
CA GLN A 206 -38.13 -8.24 0.53
C GLN A 206 -38.44 -8.39 2.02
N ARG A 207 -38.94 -9.57 2.43
CA ARG A 207 -39.22 -9.84 3.85
C ARG A 207 -37.99 -9.73 4.73
N VAL A 208 -36.85 -10.26 4.29
CA VAL A 208 -35.57 -10.12 5.02
C VAL A 208 -35.13 -8.65 5.05
N ALA A 209 -35.22 -7.93 3.94
CA ALA A 209 -34.86 -6.51 3.89
C ALA A 209 -35.69 -5.64 4.86
N ALA A 210 -36.95 -6.03 5.12
CA ALA A 210 -37.82 -5.33 6.06
C ALA A 210 -37.56 -5.66 7.54
N GLN A 211 -36.72 -6.66 7.86
CA GLN A 211 -36.43 -7.01 9.25
C GLN A 211 -35.59 -5.93 9.95
N ALA A 212 -35.96 -5.58 11.19
CA ALA A 212 -35.21 -4.62 12.01
C ALA A 212 -33.85 -5.15 12.51
N VAL A 213 -33.73 -6.48 12.61
CA VAL A 213 -32.51 -7.17 13.04
C VAL A 213 -32.12 -8.22 12.02
N PRO A 214 -30.82 -8.56 11.87
CA PRO A 214 -30.38 -9.56 10.91
C PRO A 214 -30.95 -10.95 11.23
N PRO A 215 -31.23 -11.79 10.21
CA PRO A 215 -31.54 -13.20 10.41
C PRO A 215 -30.46 -13.91 11.24
N ASP A 216 -30.89 -14.80 12.15
CA ASP A 216 -29.96 -15.65 12.90
C ASP A 216 -29.42 -16.78 12.01
N VAL A 217 -28.25 -16.52 11.43
CA VAL A 217 -27.51 -17.47 10.58
C VAL A 217 -26.11 -17.60 11.16
N GLN A 218 -25.77 -18.83 11.57
CA GLN A 218 -24.44 -19.20 12.05
C GLN A 218 -23.43 -19.21 10.90
N MET A 219 -22.17 -18.88 11.19
CA MET A 219 -21.10 -18.97 10.17
C MET A 219 -20.91 -20.42 9.72
N GLY A 220 -20.61 -20.62 8.43
CA GLY A 220 -20.52 -21.95 7.82
C GLY A 220 -19.98 -21.89 6.39
N THR A 221 -20.20 -22.94 5.60
CA THR A 221 -19.70 -23.04 4.21
C THR A 221 -20.18 -21.92 3.30
N GLN A 222 -21.36 -21.35 3.58
CA GLN A 222 -21.92 -20.20 2.88
C GLN A 222 -21.10 -18.90 3.06
N CYS A 223 -20.17 -18.86 4.01
CA CYS A 223 -19.23 -17.76 4.15
C CYS A 223 -18.16 -17.75 3.03
N GLU A 224 -17.95 -18.88 2.36
CA GLU A 224 -16.93 -19.05 1.32
C GLU A 224 -17.51 -19.44 -0.05
N THR A 225 -18.67 -20.09 -0.07
CA THR A 225 -19.29 -20.63 -1.28
C THR A 225 -20.61 -19.93 -1.59
N PRO A 226 -20.89 -19.54 -2.85
CA PRO A 226 -20.01 -19.61 -4.02
C PRO A 226 -18.89 -18.56 -4.05
N PHE A 227 -18.97 -17.54 -3.18
CA PHE A 227 -17.97 -16.48 -3.07
C PHE A 227 -17.57 -16.23 -1.62
N PRO A 228 -16.32 -15.82 -1.35
CA PRO A 228 -15.96 -15.28 -0.04
C PRO A 228 -16.88 -14.12 0.36
N CYS A 229 -17.47 -14.22 1.55
CA CYS A 229 -18.38 -13.21 2.08
C CYS A 229 -17.59 -12.03 2.67
N GLY A 230 -17.81 -10.82 2.15
CA GLY A 230 -17.16 -9.61 2.67
C GLY A 230 -17.57 -9.20 4.10
N PHE A 231 -18.46 -9.92 4.76
CA PHE A 231 -18.89 -9.67 6.14
C PHE A 231 -18.35 -10.70 7.14
N GLN A 232 -17.41 -11.57 6.73
CA GLN A 232 -16.86 -12.58 7.63
C GLN A 232 -16.27 -11.99 8.91
N GLU A 233 -15.50 -10.91 8.81
CA GLU A 233 -14.94 -10.22 9.98
C GLU A 233 -16.03 -9.67 10.89
N HIS A 234 -17.06 -9.06 10.31
CA HIS A 234 -18.21 -8.54 11.06
C HIS A 234 -18.90 -9.67 11.83
N CYS A 235 -19.22 -10.78 11.16
CA CYS A 235 -19.86 -11.93 11.81
C CYS A 235 -18.96 -12.57 12.88
N ARG A 236 -17.64 -12.63 12.66
CA ARG A 236 -16.68 -13.26 13.58
C ARG A 236 -16.51 -12.50 14.89
N LYS A 237 -16.68 -11.17 14.90
CA LYS A 237 -16.62 -10.34 16.13
C LYS A 237 -17.61 -10.76 17.22
N TYR A 238 -18.70 -11.42 16.83
CA TYR A 238 -19.75 -11.86 17.74
C TYR A 238 -19.58 -13.33 18.16
N LEU A 239 -18.50 -14.00 17.73
CA LEU A 239 -18.16 -15.35 18.16
C LEU A 239 -17.14 -15.30 19.31
N PRO A 240 -17.25 -16.20 20.31
CA PRO A 240 -16.19 -16.37 21.31
C PRO A 240 -14.86 -16.68 20.63
N SER A 241 -13.79 -15.97 21.01
CA SER A 241 -12.44 -16.27 20.50
C SER A 241 -11.89 -17.50 21.23
N ALA A 242 -11.70 -18.60 20.51
CA ALA A 242 -10.89 -19.71 21.00
C ALA A 242 -9.43 -19.25 21.13
N GLU A 243 -8.74 -19.68 22.19
CA GLU A 243 -7.32 -19.38 22.41
C GLU A 243 -6.45 -20.16 21.41
N PHE A 244 -6.83 -21.42 21.14
CA PHE A 244 -6.18 -22.26 20.12
C PHE A 244 -7.21 -22.73 19.08
N PRO A 245 -7.53 -21.91 18.06
CA PRO A 245 -8.59 -22.23 17.12
C PRO A 245 -8.39 -23.56 16.38
N VAL A 246 -9.45 -24.35 16.26
CA VAL A 246 -9.45 -25.59 15.44
C VAL A 246 -9.07 -25.33 13.97
N ALA A 247 -9.24 -24.09 13.49
CA ALA A 247 -8.84 -23.65 12.16
C ALA A 247 -7.32 -23.74 11.90
N TRP A 248 -6.49 -23.77 12.95
CA TRP A 248 -5.04 -23.99 12.82
C TRP A 248 -4.66 -25.46 12.63
N LEU A 249 -5.61 -26.40 12.74
CA LEU A 249 -5.31 -27.81 12.43
C LEU A 249 -5.20 -27.98 10.90
N PRO A 250 -4.04 -28.41 10.38
CA PRO A 250 -3.84 -28.53 8.94
C PRO A 250 -4.72 -29.63 8.35
N ARG A 251 -5.31 -29.35 7.18
CA ARG A 251 -6.08 -30.30 6.35
C ARG A 251 -7.06 -31.13 7.21
N THR A 252 -8.10 -30.52 7.76
CA THR A 252 -9.21 -31.20 8.45
C THR A 252 -10.01 -32.06 7.46
N SER A 253 -9.44 -33.18 7.03
CA SER A 253 -9.94 -34.02 5.94
C SER A 253 -10.63 -35.30 6.43
N SER A 254 -10.35 -35.77 7.65
CA SER A 254 -10.97 -36.99 8.15
C SER A 254 -12.46 -36.75 8.43
N LYS A 255 -13.31 -37.63 7.90
CA LYS A 255 -14.76 -37.56 8.10
C LYS A 255 -15.10 -37.54 9.60
N ALA A 256 -14.44 -38.38 10.40
CA ALA A 256 -14.65 -38.45 11.84
C ALA A 256 -14.38 -37.10 12.56
N LEU A 257 -13.32 -36.37 12.19
CA LEU A 257 -13.04 -35.05 12.78
C LEU A 257 -14.06 -34.00 12.31
N LYS A 258 -14.43 -34.00 11.03
CA LYS A 258 -15.46 -33.09 10.50
C LYS A 258 -16.80 -33.30 11.20
N ASP A 259 -17.22 -34.57 11.33
CA ASP A 259 -18.46 -34.94 11.98
C ASP A 259 -18.41 -34.52 13.47
N PHE A 260 -17.31 -34.80 14.18
CA PHE A 260 -17.14 -34.36 15.56
C PHE A 260 -17.30 -32.84 15.72
N LEU A 261 -16.57 -32.05 14.91
CA LEU A 261 -16.63 -30.58 14.98
C LEU A 261 -18.04 -30.05 14.66
N ALA A 262 -18.71 -30.63 13.66
CA ALA A 262 -20.07 -30.24 13.29
C ALA A 262 -21.12 -30.55 14.38
N HIS A 263 -21.01 -31.69 15.06
CA HIS A 263 -21.99 -32.10 16.08
C HIS A 263 -21.75 -31.43 17.45
N THR A 264 -20.50 -31.19 17.81
CA THR A 264 -20.13 -30.64 19.14
C THR A 264 -20.00 -29.12 19.16
N GLY A 265 -19.73 -28.49 18.03
CA GLY A 265 -19.48 -27.05 17.93
C GLY A 265 -18.14 -26.60 18.53
N VAL A 266 -17.23 -27.53 18.87
CA VAL A 266 -15.91 -27.23 19.44
C VAL A 266 -15.12 -26.26 18.56
N GLN A 267 -14.63 -25.18 19.18
CA GLN A 267 -13.84 -24.13 18.54
C GLN A 267 -12.36 -24.15 18.93
N ASP A 268 -12.01 -24.75 20.08
CA ASP A 268 -10.64 -24.83 20.59
C ASP A 268 -10.05 -26.24 20.38
N MET A 269 -8.83 -26.33 19.87
CA MET A 269 -8.18 -27.61 19.53
C MET A 269 -7.82 -28.46 20.76
N ARG A 270 -7.81 -27.88 21.97
CA ARG A 270 -7.64 -28.63 23.22
C ARG A 270 -8.79 -29.60 23.47
N ASP A 271 -9.99 -29.22 23.03
CA ASP A 271 -11.21 -29.99 23.22
C ASP A 271 -11.41 -31.06 22.14
N VAL A 272 -10.49 -31.16 21.17
CA VAL A 272 -10.52 -32.18 20.13
C VAL A 272 -9.81 -33.46 20.58
N PRO A 273 -10.49 -34.62 20.60
CA PRO A 273 -9.89 -35.88 21.00
C PRO A 273 -8.64 -36.25 20.18
N LYS A 274 -7.54 -36.61 20.86
CA LYS A 274 -6.25 -37.01 20.27
C LYS A 274 -6.36 -38.10 19.19
N ALA A 275 -7.30 -39.03 19.36
CA ALA A 275 -7.53 -40.15 18.45
C ALA A 275 -8.10 -39.72 17.09
N LEU A 276 -8.76 -38.55 17.01
CA LEU A 276 -9.33 -38.03 15.77
C LEU A 276 -8.32 -37.27 14.91
N LEU A 277 -7.17 -36.92 15.47
CA LEU A 277 -6.13 -36.14 14.81
C LEU A 277 -5.13 -37.03 14.07
N THR A 278 -4.62 -36.57 12.94
CA THR A 278 -3.47 -37.18 12.26
C THR A 278 -2.17 -36.92 13.05
N PRO A 279 -1.05 -37.61 12.76
CA PRO A 279 0.24 -37.30 13.38
C PRO A 279 0.66 -35.83 13.22
N LEU A 280 0.45 -35.25 12.03
CA LEU A 280 0.73 -33.84 11.77
C LEU A 280 -0.15 -32.91 12.61
N GLN A 281 -1.46 -33.17 12.68
CA GLN A 281 -2.39 -32.38 13.49
C GLN A 281 -2.09 -32.50 14.99
N ARG A 282 -1.68 -33.67 15.47
CA ARG A 282 -1.22 -33.85 16.86
C ARG A 282 0.02 -33.02 17.14
N ARG A 283 1.01 -33.01 16.24
CA ARG A 283 2.21 -32.16 16.35
C ARG A 283 1.83 -30.69 16.46
N VAL A 284 0.99 -30.19 15.55
CA VAL A 284 0.49 -28.80 15.58
C VAL A 284 -0.15 -28.50 16.93
N ARG A 285 -1.11 -29.33 17.37
CA ARG A 285 -1.76 -29.12 18.66
C ARG A 285 -0.76 -29.12 19.81
N ASP A 286 0.07 -30.16 19.92
CA ASP A 286 0.96 -30.32 21.07
C ASP A 286 2.00 -29.19 21.15
N ALA A 287 2.57 -28.77 20.02
CA ALA A 287 3.48 -27.62 19.96
C ALA A 287 2.76 -26.30 20.28
N THR A 288 1.61 -26.03 19.65
CA THR A 288 0.84 -24.80 19.89
C THR A 288 0.38 -24.68 21.34
N VAL A 289 -0.19 -25.74 21.92
CA VAL A 289 -0.69 -25.75 23.31
C VAL A 289 0.45 -25.67 24.32
N SER A 290 1.61 -26.28 24.03
CA SER A 290 2.77 -26.21 24.93
C SER A 290 3.60 -24.93 24.79
N GLY A 291 3.39 -24.16 23.71
CA GLY A 291 4.22 -23.01 23.37
C GLY A 291 5.65 -23.37 22.93
N ARG A 292 5.95 -24.65 22.68
CA ARG A 292 7.30 -25.13 22.34
C ARG A 292 7.35 -25.61 20.90
N ALA A 293 8.35 -25.14 20.15
CA ALA A 293 8.58 -25.59 18.78
C ALA A 293 8.96 -27.08 18.74
N TYR A 294 8.43 -27.79 17.74
CA TYR A 294 8.91 -29.09 17.34
C TYR A 294 10.02 -28.92 16.32
N PHE A 295 11.19 -29.53 16.56
CA PHE A 295 12.27 -29.58 15.58
C PHE A 295 13.03 -30.91 15.64
N ASP A 296 12.95 -31.69 14.57
CA ASP A 296 13.74 -32.90 14.34
C ASP A 296 15.00 -32.54 13.53
N ALA A 297 16.02 -32.05 14.24
CA ALA A 297 17.25 -31.54 13.63
C ALA A 297 18.05 -32.64 12.90
N GLU A 298 18.17 -33.83 13.48
CA GLU A 298 18.87 -34.97 12.85
C GLU A 298 18.14 -35.45 11.61
N GLY A 299 16.81 -35.55 11.66
CA GLY A 299 16.01 -35.86 10.48
C GLY A 299 16.14 -34.82 9.38
N ALA A 300 16.15 -33.52 9.72
CA ALA A 300 16.35 -32.45 8.75
C ALA A 300 17.74 -32.51 8.09
N LYS A 301 18.78 -32.76 8.88
CA LYS A 301 20.14 -32.94 8.39
C LYS A 301 20.27 -34.14 7.45
N GLN A 302 19.61 -35.25 7.79
CA GLN A 302 19.57 -36.45 6.95
C GLN A 302 18.86 -36.20 5.62
N ASP A 303 17.73 -35.48 5.63
CA ASP A 303 16.98 -35.14 4.42
C ASP A 303 17.79 -34.23 3.47
N LEU A 304 18.62 -33.34 4.01
CA LEU A 304 19.46 -32.41 3.22
C LEU A 304 20.82 -32.97 2.81
N ARG A 305 21.28 -34.06 3.43
CA ARG A 305 22.60 -34.69 3.15
C ARG A 305 22.86 -34.97 1.65
N PRO A 306 21.87 -35.38 0.82
CA PRO A 306 22.09 -35.63 -0.61
C PRO A 306 22.39 -34.36 -1.45
N TYR A 307 22.19 -33.16 -0.88
CA TYR A 307 22.23 -31.89 -1.60
C TYR A 307 23.28 -30.94 -0.99
N PRO A 308 24.59 -31.24 -1.16
CA PRO A 308 25.66 -30.42 -0.59
C PRO A 308 25.82 -29.08 -1.32
N LEU A 309 26.54 -28.16 -0.68
CA LEU A 309 27.00 -26.93 -1.33
C LEU A 309 28.10 -27.21 -2.35
N PRO A 310 28.24 -26.39 -3.41
CA PRO A 310 27.46 -25.19 -3.70
C PRO A 310 26.05 -25.49 -4.22
N ALA A 311 25.10 -24.57 -3.98
CA ALA A 311 23.69 -24.75 -4.36
C ALA A 311 23.02 -23.42 -4.75
N TYR A 312 21.91 -23.54 -5.48
CA TYR A 312 21.04 -22.44 -5.85
C TYR A 312 19.77 -22.41 -5.00
N PHE A 313 19.19 -21.23 -4.80
CA PHE A 313 17.89 -21.00 -4.19
C PHE A 313 17.08 -20.11 -5.13
N LEU A 314 15.96 -20.63 -5.63
CA LEU A 314 15.24 -20.05 -6.77
C LEU A 314 13.78 -19.80 -6.42
N ASP A 315 13.25 -18.66 -6.88
CA ASP A 315 11.84 -18.30 -6.73
C ASP A 315 11.36 -17.53 -7.97
N PHE A 316 10.09 -17.71 -8.36
CA PHE A 316 9.48 -17.09 -9.53
C PHE A 316 8.23 -16.30 -9.17
N GLU A 317 8.09 -15.10 -9.75
CA GLU A 317 6.82 -14.40 -9.81
C GLU A 317 6.17 -14.54 -11.19
N THR A 318 4.86 -14.76 -11.18
CA THR A 318 4.07 -14.98 -12.39
C THR A 318 2.86 -14.07 -12.44
N ILE A 319 2.42 -13.74 -13.64
CA ILE A 319 1.17 -13.05 -13.91
C ILE A 319 0.25 -13.96 -14.71
N GLN A 320 -1.06 -13.76 -14.58
CA GLN A 320 -2.05 -14.39 -15.44
C GLN A 320 -3.13 -13.39 -15.79
N PHE A 321 -3.69 -13.52 -17.00
CA PHE A 321 -4.74 -12.63 -17.50
C PHE A 321 -5.97 -13.44 -17.90
N GLY A 322 -7.15 -13.03 -17.46
CA GLY A 322 -8.40 -13.61 -17.98
C GLY A 322 -8.59 -13.30 -19.46
N VAL A 323 -8.27 -12.07 -19.87
CA VAL A 323 -8.16 -11.68 -21.29
C VAL A 323 -6.68 -11.67 -21.67
N PRO A 324 -6.19 -12.59 -22.52
CA PRO A 324 -4.79 -12.64 -22.90
C PRO A 324 -4.31 -11.34 -23.55
N ARG A 325 -3.07 -10.93 -23.26
CA ARG A 325 -2.49 -9.68 -23.78
C ARG A 325 -1.47 -9.88 -24.88
N TRP A 326 -0.81 -11.04 -24.91
CA TRP A 326 0.30 -11.31 -25.82
C TRP A 326 -0.06 -12.48 -26.74
N ALA A 327 0.25 -12.33 -28.03
CA ALA A 327 -0.04 -13.34 -29.02
C ALA A 327 0.59 -14.69 -28.62
N GLY A 328 -0.12 -15.79 -28.90
CA GLY A 328 0.33 -17.13 -28.54
C GLY A 328 0.12 -17.51 -27.06
N THR A 329 -0.54 -16.66 -26.25
CA THR A 329 -0.92 -16.98 -24.87
C THR A 329 -2.41 -17.30 -24.75
N ARG A 330 -2.79 -18.07 -23.72
CA ARG A 330 -4.17 -18.49 -23.44
C ARG A 330 -4.72 -17.85 -22.15
N PRO A 331 -6.05 -17.79 -21.97
CA PRO A 331 -6.64 -17.27 -20.75
C PRO A 331 -6.16 -17.97 -19.49
N PHE A 332 -5.88 -17.19 -18.45
CA PHE A 332 -5.36 -17.63 -17.15
C PHE A 332 -4.06 -18.45 -17.25
N GLN A 333 -3.30 -18.30 -18.33
CA GLN A 333 -1.95 -18.84 -18.41
C GLN A 333 -1.05 -18.11 -17.40
N MET A 334 -0.32 -18.87 -16.60
CA MET A 334 0.69 -18.34 -15.70
C MET A 334 1.97 -18.06 -16.50
N LEU A 335 2.37 -16.80 -16.53
CA LEU A 335 3.48 -16.28 -17.32
C LEU A 335 4.52 -15.68 -16.38
N PRO A 336 5.75 -16.23 -16.32
CA PRO A 336 6.78 -15.72 -15.43
C PRO A 336 7.32 -14.39 -15.92
N PHE A 337 7.40 -13.41 -15.02
CA PHE A 337 7.92 -12.07 -15.34
C PHE A 337 9.14 -11.67 -14.50
N GLN A 338 9.41 -12.41 -13.42
CA GLN A 338 10.51 -12.14 -12.51
C GLN A 338 11.00 -13.42 -11.83
N PHE A 339 12.31 -13.52 -11.63
CA PHE A 339 12.89 -14.51 -10.73
C PHE A 339 13.94 -13.87 -9.82
N SER A 340 14.15 -14.52 -8.68
CA SER A 340 15.30 -14.30 -7.80
C SER A 340 16.12 -15.59 -7.70
N LEU A 341 17.45 -15.45 -7.64
CA LEU A 341 18.38 -16.56 -7.52
C LEU A 341 19.48 -16.19 -6.51
N HIS A 342 19.46 -16.81 -5.33
CA HIS A 342 20.64 -16.80 -4.46
C HIS A 342 21.51 -18.02 -4.80
N GLN A 343 22.82 -17.82 -4.89
CA GLN A 343 23.79 -18.91 -4.95
C GLN A 343 24.59 -18.92 -3.66
N MET A 344 24.71 -20.10 -3.05
CA MET A 344 25.60 -20.32 -1.92
C MET A 344 26.78 -21.16 -2.38
N ASP A 345 28.00 -20.66 -2.20
CA ASP A 345 29.22 -21.38 -2.55
C ASP A 345 29.57 -22.47 -1.51
N ALA A 346 30.64 -23.23 -1.75
CA ALA A 346 31.08 -24.30 -0.84
C ALA A 346 31.53 -23.79 0.55
N GLN A 347 31.84 -22.49 0.67
CA GLN A 347 32.25 -21.83 1.90
C GLN A 347 31.07 -21.20 2.65
N GLY A 348 29.87 -21.20 2.04
CA GLY A 348 28.66 -20.60 2.59
C GLY A 348 28.48 -19.12 2.24
N GLN A 349 29.30 -18.56 1.34
CA GLN A 349 29.13 -17.18 0.87
C GLN A 349 27.96 -17.09 -0.11
N LEU A 350 27.20 -16.00 -0.01
CA LEU A 350 26.03 -15.75 -0.84
C LEU A 350 26.32 -14.74 -1.93
N SER A 351 25.91 -15.06 -3.16
CA SER A 351 25.69 -14.09 -4.23
C SER A 351 24.23 -14.09 -4.64
N HIS A 352 23.78 -13.01 -5.29
CA HIS A 352 22.40 -12.83 -5.72
C HIS A 352 22.34 -12.34 -7.16
N GLU A 353 21.47 -12.96 -7.95
CA GLU A 353 21.09 -12.52 -9.28
C GLU A 353 19.56 -12.49 -9.41
N SER A 354 19.04 -11.63 -10.29
CA SER A 354 17.60 -11.51 -10.53
C SER A 354 17.29 -11.12 -11.97
N PHE A 355 16.05 -11.38 -12.37
CA PHE A 355 15.46 -10.90 -13.61
C PHE A 355 14.10 -10.28 -13.31
N LEU A 356 13.78 -9.16 -13.94
CA LEU A 356 12.47 -8.51 -13.84
C LEU A 356 12.19 -7.74 -15.14
N ASP A 357 11.07 -8.03 -15.80
CA ASP A 357 10.63 -7.32 -17.01
C ASP A 357 9.28 -6.61 -16.81
N ILE A 358 9.35 -5.29 -16.61
CA ILE A 358 8.21 -4.37 -16.48
C ILE A 358 8.04 -3.46 -17.72
N SER A 359 8.56 -3.89 -18.87
CA SER A 359 8.47 -3.14 -20.13
C SER A 359 7.04 -3.08 -20.67
N GLY A 360 6.25 -4.12 -20.42
CA GLY A 360 4.93 -4.35 -21.00
C GLY A 360 4.93 -5.31 -22.20
N ASN A 361 6.12 -5.70 -22.68
CA ASN A 361 6.29 -6.80 -23.63
C ASN A 361 6.08 -8.15 -22.94
N GLU A 362 5.97 -9.21 -23.74
CA GLU A 362 5.88 -10.58 -23.24
C GLU A 362 7.23 -11.00 -22.63
N PRO A 363 7.31 -11.32 -21.33
CA PRO A 363 8.59 -11.47 -20.63
C PRO A 363 9.17 -12.88 -20.70
N SER A 364 8.40 -13.90 -21.12
CA SER A 364 8.72 -15.30 -20.86
C SER A 364 9.97 -15.80 -21.58
N GLU A 365 10.23 -15.33 -22.80
CA GLU A 365 11.43 -15.74 -23.56
C GLU A 365 12.70 -15.14 -22.94
N ALA A 366 12.68 -13.84 -22.64
CA ALA A 366 13.79 -13.15 -21.99
C ALA A 366 14.06 -13.70 -20.58
N PHE A 367 12.99 -13.99 -19.84
CA PHE A 367 13.03 -14.68 -18.56
C PHE A 367 13.75 -16.04 -18.69
N ALA A 368 13.30 -16.89 -19.62
CA ALA A 368 13.85 -18.23 -19.79
C ALA A 368 15.32 -18.19 -20.22
N ALA A 369 15.66 -17.31 -21.16
CA ALA A 369 17.02 -17.14 -21.64
C ALA A 369 17.97 -16.66 -20.53
N GLN A 370 17.53 -15.73 -19.67
CA GLN A 370 18.35 -15.28 -18.54
C GLN A 370 18.48 -16.40 -17.49
N LEU A 371 17.39 -17.10 -17.17
CA LEU A 371 17.40 -18.16 -16.16
C LEU A 371 18.36 -19.31 -16.55
N VAL A 372 18.36 -19.73 -17.81
CA VAL A 372 19.28 -20.76 -18.31
C VAL A 372 20.75 -20.33 -18.16
N ARG A 373 21.05 -19.04 -18.33
CA ARG A 373 22.41 -18.51 -18.13
C ARG A 373 22.81 -18.45 -16.66
N THR A 374 21.92 -17.96 -15.79
CA THR A 374 22.23 -17.74 -14.37
C THR A 374 22.23 -19.04 -13.56
N CYS A 375 21.41 -20.03 -13.95
CA CYS A 375 21.30 -21.34 -13.29
C CYS A 375 22.00 -22.46 -14.09
N ALA A 376 23.06 -22.11 -14.83
CA ALA A 376 23.74 -23.02 -15.76
C ALA A 376 24.55 -24.14 -15.08
N GLN A 377 25.03 -23.92 -13.85
CA GLN A 377 25.85 -24.93 -13.17
C GLN A 377 24.98 -26.11 -12.72
N PRO A 378 25.49 -27.36 -12.77
CA PRO A 378 24.74 -28.56 -12.41
C PRO A 378 24.66 -28.76 -10.88
N LEU A 379 24.17 -27.74 -10.17
CA LEU A 379 24.06 -27.72 -8.70
C LEU A 379 22.63 -28.05 -8.25
N PRO A 380 22.39 -28.48 -7.00
CA PRO A 380 21.03 -28.55 -6.45
C PRO A 380 20.33 -27.19 -6.52
N VAL A 381 19.05 -27.17 -6.88
CA VAL A 381 18.24 -25.94 -6.96
C VAL A 381 17.13 -26.02 -5.93
N PHE A 382 17.35 -25.41 -4.76
CA PHE A 382 16.35 -25.33 -3.71
C PHE A 382 15.24 -24.37 -4.11
N VAL A 383 14.01 -24.83 -3.91
CA VAL A 383 12.78 -24.07 -4.10
C VAL A 383 11.84 -24.37 -2.93
N TYR A 384 10.81 -23.56 -2.76
CA TYR A 384 9.83 -23.75 -1.69
C TYR A 384 8.45 -24.00 -2.27
N HIS A 385 8.16 -25.27 -2.62
CA HIS A 385 7.03 -25.78 -3.43
C HIS A 385 7.38 -26.07 -4.91
N ALA A 386 8.27 -27.04 -5.14
CA ALA A 386 8.84 -27.38 -6.45
C ALA A 386 7.83 -27.72 -7.56
N GLY A 387 6.61 -28.11 -7.19
CA GLY A 387 5.52 -28.33 -8.14
C GLY A 387 5.18 -27.07 -8.95
N PHE A 388 5.34 -25.88 -8.37
CA PHE A 388 5.06 -24.62 -9.05
C PHE A 388 6.17 -24.26 -10.04
N GLU A 389 7.41 -24.09 -9.58
CA GLU A 389 8.55 -23.74 -10.44
C GLU A 389 8.77 -24.81 -11.50
N GLY A 390 8.65 -26.08 -11.13
CA GLY A 390 8.81 -27.19 -12.07
C GLY A 390 7.77 -27.21 -13.18
N SER A 391 6.52 -26.82 -12.87
CA SER A 391 5.48 -26.65 -13.89
C SER A 391 5.78 -25.47 -14.82
N ARG A 392 6.27 -24.35 -14.27
CA ARG A 392 6.68 -23.18 -15.08
C ARG A 392 7.84 -23.50 -16.02
N LEU A 393 8.88 -24.19 -15.53
CA LEU A 393 10.01 -24.64 -16.35
C LEU A 393 9.55 -25.54 -17.50
N LYS A 394 8.67 -26.50 -17.22
CA LYS A 394 8.10 -27.39 -18.24
C LYS A 394 7.31 -26.63 -19.30
N GLU A 395 6.46 -25.69 -18.88
CA GLU A 395 5.67 -24.86 -19.80
C GLU A 395 6.56 -23.95 -20.67
N LEU A 396 7.62 -23.37 -20.09
CA LEU A 396 8.62 -22.61 -20.83
C LEU A 396 9.37 -23.49 -21.84
N ALA A 397 9.76 -24.71 -21.46
CA ALA A 397 10.44 -25.65 -22.37
C ALA A 397 9.57 -26.05 -23.56
N GLN A 398 8.25 -26.23 -23.34
CA GLN A 398 7.30 -26.48 -24.42
C GLN A 398 7.14 -25.28 -25.35
N ARG A 399 7.18 -24.05 -24.81
CA ARG A 399 6.98 -22.81 -25.57
C ARG A 399 8.24 -22.37 -26.32
N PHE A 400 9.42 -22.66 -25.78
CA PHE A 400 10.72 -22.27 -26.35
C PHE A 400 11.61 -23.51 -26.57
N PRO A 401 11.39 -24.29 -27.64
CA PRO A 401 12.09 -25.56 -27.87
C PRO A 401 13.62 -25.45 -27.89
N ALA A 402 14.16 -24.29 -28.28
CA ALA A 402 15.60 -24.03 -28.30
C ALA A 402 16.24 -23.95 -26.91
N LEU A 403 15.45 -23.65 -25.85
CA LEU A 403 15.90 -23.59 -24.46
C LEU A 403 15.44 -24.82 -23.65
N ALA A 404 14.71 -25.74 -24.28
CA ALA A 404 14.09 -26.87 -23.60
C ALA A 404 15.09 -27.78 -22.88
N PRO A 405 16.23 -28.19 -23.48
CA PRO A 405 17.19 -29.05 -22.80
C PRO A 405 17.69 -28.47 -21.47
N GLU A 406 18.02 -27.18 -21.44
CA GLU A 406 18.55 -26.49 -20.26
C GLU A 406 17.47 -26.22 -19.20
N LEU A 407 16.25 -25.86 -19.61
CA LEU A 407 15.11 -25.68 -18.70
C LEU A 407 14.72 -27.00 -18.03
N GLU A 408 14.69 -28.09 -18.78
CA GLU A 408 14.42 -29.43 -18.25
C GLU A 408 15.56 -29.87 -17.31
N ALA A 409 16.81 -29.56 -17.63
CA ALA A 409 17.95 -29.84 -16.75
C ALA A 409 17.92 -29.03 -15.44
N ILE A 410 17.40 -27.81 -15.42
CA ILE A 410 17.12 -27.07 -14.18
C ILE A 410 16.00 -27.77 -13.40
N ARG A 411 14.91 -28.14 -14.09
CA ARG A 411 13.75 -28.79 -13.48
C ARG A 411 14.12 -30.10 -12.78
N ASP A 412 14.98 -30.89 -13.40
CA ASP A 412 15.38 -32.21 -12.87
C ASP A 412 16.28 -32.11 -11.62
N ARG A 413 16.81 -30.92 -11.31
CA ARG A 413 17.64 -30.62 -10.13
C ARG A 413 16.90 -29.90 -9.01
N LEU A 414 15.59 -29.66 -9.16
CA LEU A 414 14.80 -28.98 -8.12
C LEU A 414 14.75 -29.82 -6.84
N VAL A 415 14.95 -29.14 -5.70
CA VAL A 415 14.87 -29.72 -4.36
C VAL A 415 13.86 -28.92 -3.55
N ASP A 416 12.78 -29.57 -3.11
CA ASP A 416 11.71 -28.89 -2.39
C ASP A 416 11.95 -28.85 -0.88
N LEU A 417 12.09 -27.65 -0.32
CA LEU A 417 12.24 -27.43 1.13
C LEU A 417 10.92 -27.55 1.89
N LEU A 418 9.76 -27.40 1.24
CA LEU A 418 8.45 -27.41 1.92
C LEU A 418 8.14 -28.77 2.58
N PRO A 419 8.30 -29.93 1.90
CA PRO A 419 8.12 -31.24 2.53
C PRO A 419 9.05 -31.47 3.72
N ILE A 420 10.30 -31.02 3.63
CA ILE A 420 11.29 -31.12 4.72
C ILE A 420 10.83 -30.29 5.90
N ALA A 421 10.44 -29.03 5.68
CA ALA A 421 9.89 -28.17 6.73
C ALA A 421 8.65 -28.78 7.38
N GLN A 422 7.71 -29.31 6.59
CA GLN A 422 6.50 -29.98 7.09
C GLN A 422 6.82 -31.21 7.93
N ALA A 423 7.82 -32.00 7.54
CA ALA A 423 8.22 -33.19 8.26
C ALA A 423 8.97 -32.87 9.56
N ARG A 424 9.84 -31.86 9.54
CA ARG A 424 10.89 -31.68 10.56
C ARG A 424 10.69 -30.50 11.50
N TYR A 425 9.91 -29.49 11.14
CA TYR A 425 9.82 -28.25 11.93
C TYR A 425 8.38 -27.76 12.09
N TYR A 426 8.03 -27.29 13.28
CA TYR A 426 6.80 -26.53 13.51
C TYR A 426 6.95 -25.63 14.74
N ASP A 427 6.71 -24.34 14.56
CA ASP A 427 6.65 -23.36 15.65
C ASP A 427 5.20 -22.92 15.91
N PRO A 428 4.79 -22.66 17.16
CA PRO A 428 3.44 -22.14 17.46
C PRO A 428 3.03 -20.93 16.61
N ARG A 429 3.97 -20.03 16.28
CA ARG A 429 3.74 -18.81 15.45
C ARG A 429 3.31 -19.12 14.02
N GLN A 430 3.50 -20.37 13.56
CA GLN A 430 3.06 -20.81 12.24
C GLN A 430 1.54 -20.95 12.11
N HIS A 431 0.81 -21.10 13.23
CA HIS A 431 -0.65 -21.25 13.26
C HIS A 431 -1.16 -22.32 12.27
N GLY A 432 -0.48 -23.46 12.22
CA GLY A 432 -0.84 -24.57 11.32
C GLY A 432 -0.39 -24.46 9.87
N SER A 433 0.29 -23.38 9.48
CA SER A 433 0.76 -23.15 8.12
C SER A 433 2.25 -23.47 7.96
N TRP A 434 2.63 -23.97 6.79
CA TRP A 434 4.02 -24.09 6.35
C TRP A 434 4.27 -23.24 5.11
N SER A 435 3.53 -22.15 4.90
CA SER A 435 3.98 -21.16 3.91
C SER A 435 5.30 -20.55 4.39
N ILE A 436 6.17 -20.19 3.44
CA ILE A 436 7.47 -19.60 3.75
C ILE A 436 7.33 -18.35 4.64
N LYS A 437 6.26 -17.57 4.45
CA LYS A 437 5.88 -16.39 5.25
C LYS A 437 5.54 -16.67 6.71
N LYS A 438 5.19 -17.92 7.03
CA LYS A 438 4.89 -18.36 8.39
C LYS A 438 6.07 -19.09 9.02
N VAL A 439 6.90 -19.75 8.21
CA VAL A 439 8.10 -20.45 8.66
C VAL A 439 9.27 -19.48 8.89
N LEU A 440 9.47 -18.49 8.01
CA LEU A 440 10.60 -17.57 8.09
C LEU A 440 10.64 -16.79 9.42
N PRO A 441 9.58 -16.09 9.86
CA PRO A 441 9.63 -15.35 11.13
C PRO A 441 9.82 -16.26 12.35
N ALA A 442 9.50 -17.56 12.21
CA ALA A 442 9.74 -18.54 13.24
C ALA A 442 11.24 -18.90 13.37
N ILE A 443 11.94 -19.02 12.24
CA ILE A 443 13.36 -19.39 12.16
C ILE A 443 14.28 -18.16 12.31
N ALA A 444 13.95 -17.05 11.66
CA ALA A 444 14.70 -15.81 11.63
C ALA A 444 13.75 -14.62 11.92
N PRO A 445 13.45 -14.32 13.20
CA PRO A 445 12.46 -13.31 13.58
C PRO A 445 12.77 -11.87 13.14
N HIS A 446 14.02 -11.60 12.76
CA HIS A 446 14.47 -10.30 12.24
C HIS A 446 14.16 -10.13 10.74
N LEU A 447 13.74 -11.21 10.06
CA LEU A 447 13.31 -11.18 8.66
C LEU A 447 11.79 -11.37 8.61
N GLY A 448 11.11 -10.40 8.02
CA GLY A 448 9.65 -10.38 7.91
C GLY A 448 9.21 -9.69 6.63
N TYR A 449 8.14 -10.21 6.02
CA TYR A 449 7.54 -9.63 4.81
C TYR A 449 6.80 -8.33 5.11
N ASP A 450 6.35 -8.16 6.36
CA ASP A 450 5.74 -6.97 6.92
C ASP A 450 6.70 -5.77 7.01
N ALA A 451 8.01 -6.00 6.99
CA ALA A 451 9.02 -4.95 6.89
C ALA A 451 9.23 -4.43 5.45
N LEU A 452 8.70 -5.12 4.43
CA LEU A 452 8.79 -4.65 3.04
C LEU A 452 7.81 -3.49 2.82
N THR A 453 8.28 -2.44 2.14
CA THR A 453 7.40 -1.38 1.66
C THR A 453 6.76 -1.82 0.34
N GLY A 454 5.45 -1.62 0.19
CA GLY A 454 4.75 -1.96 -1.05
C GLY A 454 4.41 -3.45 -1.14
N VAL A 455 5.16 -4.23 -1.91
CA VAL A 455 4.83 -5.63 -2.22
C VAL A 455 5.21 -6.56 -1.07
N GLN A 456 4.21 -7.25 -0.50
CA GLN A 456 4.39 -8.18 0.64
C GLN A 456 3.84 -9.59 0.33
N ASP A 457 3.08 -9.73 -0.75
CA ASP A 457 2.64 -11.03 -1.25
C ASP A 457 2.47 -11.16 -2.75
N GLY A 458 2.36 -12.40 -3.24
CA GLY A 458 2.24 -12.68 -4.67
C GLY A 458 1.00 -12.04 -5.31
N GLY A 459 -0.10 -11.87 -4.57
CA GLY A 459 -1.25 -11.12 -5.06
C GLY A 459 -0.94 -9.64 -5.24
N MET A 460 -0.20 -9.05 -4.29
CA MET A 460 0.34 -7.69 -4.42
C MET A 460 1.39 -7.58 -5.53
N ALA A 461 2.23 -8.60 -5.72
CA ALA A 461 3.23 -8.63 -6.79
C ALA A 461 2.56 -8.61 -8.17
N MET A 462 1.50 -9.40 -8.37
CA MET A 462 0.68 -9.36 -9.57
C MET A 462 0.03 -7.98 -9.78
N ALA A 463 -0.53 -7.38 -8.73
CA ALA A 463 -1.16 -6.05 -8.82
C ALA A 463 -0.15 -4.95 -9.16
N ALA A 464 1.02 -4.96 -8.51
CA ALA A 464 2.11 -4.03 -8.77
C ALA A 464 2.65 -4.21 -10.20
N TYR A 465 2.79 -5.46 -10.65
CA TYR A 465 3.18 -5.76 -12.02
C TYR A 465 2.18 -5.19 -13.04
N LEU A 466 0.88 -5.37 -12.83
CA LEU A 466 -0.18 -4.81 -13.67
C LEU A 466 -0.11 -3.27 -13.74
N GLU A 467 0.15 -2.61 -12.60
CA GLU A 467 0.37 -1.17 -12.55
C GLU A 467 1.63 -0.79 -13.33
N ALA A 468 2.76 -1.49 -13.13
CA ALA A 468 4.01 -1.17 -13.81
C ALA A 468 3.91 -1.26 -15.34
N ILE A 469 3.21 -2.25 -15.87
CA ILE A 469 3.05 -2.42 -17.33
C ILE A 469 1.92 -1.57 -17.93
N ALA A 470 1.20 -0.78 -17.13
CA ALA A 470 0.18 0.11 -17.64
C ALA A 470 0.81 1.33 -18.34
N PRO A 471 0.36 1.74 -19.54
CA PRO A 471 0.92 2.88 -20.26
C PRO A 471 0.84 4.21 -19.51
N ALA A 472 -0.15 4.36 -18.61
CA ALA A 472 -0.37 5.57 -17.83
C ALA A 472 0.58 5.71 -16.61
N THR A 473 1.36 4.67 -16.30
CA THR A 473 2.22 4.66 -15.11
C THR A 473 3.46 5.51 -15.32
N SER A 474 3.69 6.46 -14.40
CA SER A 474 4.82 7.38 -14.49
C SER A 474 6.16 6.65 -14.33
N PRO A 475 7.26 7.16 -14.92
CA PRO A 475 8.59 6.56 -14.75
C PRO A 475 9.01 6.41 -13.29
N GLN A 476 8.67 7.38 -12.44
CA GLN A 476 8.98 7.36 -11.01
C GLN A 476 8.21 6.25 -10.28
N ARG A 477 6.91 6.09 -10.58
CA ARG A 477 6.11 5.02 -9.98
C ARG A 477 6.55 3.64 -10.47
N LYS A 478 6.90 3.51 -11.76
CA LYS A 478 7.47 2.30 -12.33
C LYS A 478 8.79 1.90 -11.66
N ALA A 479 9.68 2.87 -11.38
CA ALA A 479 10.93 2.63 -10.66
C ALA A 479 10.67 2.15 -9.22
N LEU A 480 9.74 2.79 -8.51
CA LEU A 480 9.37 2.34 -7.16
C LEU A 480 8.83 0.90 -7.15
N ILE A 481 7.88 0.58 -8.05
CA ILE A 481 7.34 -0.78 -8.16
C ILE A 481 8.45 -1.79 -8.48
N ARG A 482 9.43 -1.41 -9.32
CA ARG A 482 10.58 -2.26 -9.64
C ARG A 482 11.33 -2.64 -8.36
N ASP A 483 11.64 -1.67 -7.52
CA ASP A 483 12.39 -1.89 -6.28
C ASP A 483 11.58 -2.72 -5.27
N GLU A 484 10.28 -2.47 -5.15
CA GLU A 484 9.35 -3.24 -4.30
C GLU A 484 9.28 -4.71 -4.74
N LEU A 485 9.14 -4.98 -6.04
CA LEU A 485 9.13 -6.33 -6.61
C LEU A 485 10.47 -7.05 -6.40
N LEU A 486 11.60 -6.37 -6.66
CA LEU A 486 12.92 -6.95 -6.48
C LEU A 486 13.20 -7.33 -5.03
N ALA A 487 12.86 -6.46 -4.08
CA ALA A 487 13.06 -6.71 -2.66
C ALA A 487 12.21 -7.89 -2.16
N TYR A 488 10.95 -7.97 -2.59
CA TYR A 488 10.04 -9.07 -2.24
C TYR A 488 10.56 -10.43 -2.70
N CYS A 489 10.87 -10.57 -3.99
CA CYS A 489 11.33 -11.84 -4.55
C CYS A 489 12.74 -12.23 -4.03
N ALA A 490 13.60 -11.24 -3.74
CA ALA A 490 14.88 -11.49 -3.06
C ALA A 490 14.69 -12.10 -1.67
N LEU A 491 13.72 -11.58 -0.89
CA LEU A 491 13.40 -12.11 0.44
C LEU A 491 12.90 -13.56 0.39
N ASP A 492 12.12 -13.94 -0.63
CA ASP A 492 11.65 -15.33 -0.77
C ASP A 492 12.81 -16.32 -0.90
N THR A 493 13.79 -16.03 -1.77
CA THR A 493 15.00 -16.88 -1.87
C THR A 493 15.92 -16.80 -0.64
N LEU A 494 16.05 -15.64 0.00
CA LEU A 494 16.81 -15.51 1.25
C LEU A 494 16.15 -16.30 2.39
N ALA A 495 14.83 -16.37 2.42
CA ALA A 495 14.09 -17.17 3.37
C ALA A 495 14.39 -18.66 3.21
N MET A 496 14.52 -19.15 1.96
CA MET A 496 14.94 -20.52 1.69
C MET A 496 16.37 -20.79 2.18
N VAL A 497 17.27 -19.82 2.01
CA VAL A 497 18.64 -19.88 2.54
C VAL A 497 18.63 -20.06 4.06
N GLU A 498 17.86 -19.25 4.79
CA GLU A 498 17.79 -19.32 6.26
C GLU A 498 17.14 -20.62 6.74
N ILE A 499 16.11 -21.11 6.04
CA ILE A 499 15.51 -22.43 6.30
C ILE A 499 16.55 -23.54 6.10
N TRP A 500 17.30 -23.50 4.99
CA TRP A 500 18.32 -24.49 4.69
C TRP A 500 19.44 -24.48 5.74
N LYS A 501 19.95 -23.30 6.12
CA LYS A 501 20.96 -23.15 7.19
C LYS A 501 20.48 -23.74 8.50
N LYS A 502 19.21 -23.47 8.87
CA LYS A 502 18.61 -24.02 10.09
C LYS A 502 18.55 -25.53 10.07
N PHE A 503 18.26 -26.14 8.92
CA PHE A 503 18.05 -27.57 8.77
C PHE A 503 19.33 -28.36 8.51
N SER A 504 20.40 -27.75 7.99
CA SER A 504 21.63 -28.45 7.62
C SER A 504 22.65 -28.59 8.75
N GLN A 505 22.65 -27.70 9.75
CA GLN A 505 23.58 -27.66 10.92
C GLN A 505 24.95 -28.33 10.69
N SER A 506 25.72 -27.71 9.79
CA SER A 506 27.18 -27.76 9.71
C SER A 506 27.70 -26.32 9.80
N TYR A 507 27.85 -25.77 11.02
CA TYR A 507 28.79 -24.68 11.33
C TYR A 507 28.98 -24.58 12.85
N SER A 508 30.21 -24.86 13.32
CA SER A 508 30.68 -24.66 14.69
C SER A 508 31.69 -23.50 14.68
N ILE A 509 31.58 -22.54 15.60
CA ILE A 509 32.51 -21.40 15.73
C ILE A 509 33.75 -21.85 16.56
N PRO A 510 35.01 -21.76 16.07
CA PRO A 510 36.22 -22.07 16.86
C PRO A 510 36.78 -20.84 17.62
N GLN A 511 37.36 -21.05 18.81
CA GLN A 511 37.94 -20.04 19.73
C GLN A 511 39.43 -19.71 19.42
N PRO A 512 39.95 -18.48 19.71
CA PRO A 512 41.31 -18.06 19.31
C PRO A 512 42.38 -18.03 20.42
N THR A 513 43.63 -18.36 20.08
CA THR A 513 44.86 -18.13 20.89
C THR A 513 46.07 -17.69 20.03
N GLY A 514 46.62 -16.49 20.28
CA GLY A 514 48.07 -16.10 20.25
C GLY A 514 48.86 -15.82 18.94
N SER A 515 49.25 -14.53 18.72
CA SER A 515 50.48 -13.90 18.12
C SER A 515 51.30 -14.62 17.01
N THR A 516 51.89 -14.02 15.94
CA THR A 516 52.49 -12.68 15.64
C THR A 516 52.81 -12.56 14.13
N GLN A 517 52.68 -11.34 13.54
CA GLN A 517 53.34 -10.71 12.36
C GLN A 517 53.65 -11.57 11.10
N GLY A 518 52.94 -11.41 9.96
CA GLY A 518 53.15 -10.40 8.89
C GLY A 518 53.84 -11.09 7.68
N GLU A 519 53.24 -11.30 6.50
CA GLU A 519 52.68 -10.35 5.53
C GLU A 519 51.80 -11.03 4.45
N LYS A 520 50.77 -10.27 4.03
CA LYS A 520 50.30 -9.99 2.65
C LYS A 520 49.59 -11.06 1.76
N ALA A 521 48.31 -10.70 1.53
CA ALA A 521 47.63 -10.57 0.23
C ALA A 521 47.29 -11.87 -0.53
N MET A 522 46.03 -12.30 -0.50
CA MET A 522 44.94 -11.78 -1.35
C MET A 522 43.72 -12.69 -1.12
N LEU A 523 42.55 -12.09 -0.89
CA LEU A 523 41.23 -12.70 -0.65
C LEU A 523 41.01 -13.36 0.73
N THR A 524 39.81 -13.11 1.27
CA THR A 524 39.25 -13.49 2.58
C THR A 524 39.69 -12.51 3.71
N GLN A 525 38.90 -12.07 4.71
CA GLN A 525 37.86 -12.69 5.53
C GLN A 525 37.05 -11.61 6.31
N SER A 526 35.78 -11.87 6.66
CA SER A 526 35.22 -11.43 7.96
C SER A 526 35.85 -12.31 9.05
N PRO A 527 36.25 -11.79 10.25
CA PRO A 527 35.52 -12.23 11.45
C PRO A 527 35.56 -11.33 12.72
N ALA A 528 34.56 -11.57 13.57
CA ALA A 528 34.37 -11.40 15.02
C ALA A 528 35.34 -10.57 15.90
N HIS A 529 34.72 -9.57 16.56
CA HIS A 529 34.89 -9.00 17.90
C HIS A 529 36.18 -9.27 18.72
N SER A 530 36.99 -8.21 18.87
CA SER A 530 37.59 -7.83 20.16
C SER A 530 37.71 -6.30 20.26
N GLU A 531 36.94 -5.74 21.19
CA GLU A 531 37.04 -4.44 21.87
C GLU A 531 37.31 -3.14 21.08
N SER A 532 36.27 -2.29 21.09
CA SER A 532 36.13 -0.91 20.62
C SER A 532 35.96 -0.67 19.10
N ALA A 533 34.85 0.02 18.77
CA ALA A 533 34.33 0.45 17.45
C ALA A 533 33.63 -0.63 16.59
N SER A 534 32.37 -0.50 16.16
CA SER A 534 31.32 0.51 16.35
C SER A 534 29.97 -0.11 15.93
N GLU A 535 28.91 -0.02 16.74
CA GLU A 535 27.52 -0.41 16.41
C GLU A 535 26.87 0.47 15.30
N VAL A 536 27.65 1.42 14.79
CA VAL A 536 27.31 2.45 13.79
C VAL A 536 26.76 1.93 12.43
N PRO A 537 27.09 0.73 11.88
CA PRO A 537 26.63 0.35 10.54
C PRO A 537 25.12 0.22 10.41
N PHE A 538 24.43 -0.31 11.44
CA PHE A 538 22.98 -0.46 11.41
C PHE A 538 22.28 0.89 11.53
N PHE A 539 22.67 1.73 12.51
CA PHE A 539 22.09 3.06 12.68
C PHE A 539 22.34 3.96 11.48
N ALA A 540 23.53 3.89 10.87
CA ALA A 540 23.83 4.60 9.62
C ALA A 540 22.93 4.13 8.47
N ALA A 541 22.74 2.82 8.30
CA ALA A 541 21.85 2.27 7.27
C ALA A 541 20.37 2.61 7.52
N LEU A 542 19.91 2.55 8.77
CA LEU A 542 18.56 2.94 9.18
C LEU A 542 18.31 4.42 8.90
N MET A 543 19.22 5.30 9.33
CA MET A 543 19.10 6.73 9.08
C MET A 543 19.14 7.04 7.59
N GLN A 544 20.00 6.38 6.81
CA GLN A 544 20.03 6.52 5.36
C GLN A 544 18.70 6.10 4.72
N HIS A 545 18.10 4.99 5.16
CA HIS A 545 16.79 4.53 4.68
C HIS A 545 15.68 5.55 5.01
N LEU A 546 15.63 6.05 6.25
CA LEU A 546 14.66 7.07 6.67
C LEU A 546 14.82 8.38 5.88
N MET A 547 16.05 8.79 5.57
CA MET A 547 16.35 9.98 4.76
C MET A 547 15.90 9.86 3.31
N GLN A 548 15.68 8.65 2.75
CA GLN A 548 15.14 8.50 1.39
C GLN A 548 13.75 9.12 1.25
N GLY A 549 12.96 9.12 2.34
CA GLY A 549 11.63 9.74 2.38
C GLY A 549 11.63 11.25 2.12
N THR A 550 12.77 11.94 2.27
CA THR A 550 12.89 13.40 2.10
C THR A 550 12.63 13.88 0.67
N MET A 551 12.79 12.97 -0.29
CA MET A 551 12.59 13.19 -1.72
C MET A 551 11.19 12.77 -2.20
N ILE A 552 10.37 12.18 -1.33
CA ILE A 552 9.05 11.63 -1.68
C ILE A 552 7.95 12.65 -1.33
N PRO A 553 7.13 13.11 -2.31
CA PRO A 553 6.06 14.06 -2.03
C PRO A 553 5.08 13.55 -0.97
N LYS A 554 4.70 14.43 -0.05
CA LYS A 554 3.73 14.18 1.05
C LYS A 554 4.19 13.22 2.15
N VAL A 555 5.41 12.67 2.10
CA VAL A 555 6.00 11.94 3.23
C VAL A 555 6.45 12.92 4.30
N GLN A 556 6.02 12.67 5.55
CA GLN A 556 6.41 13.49 6.71
C GLN A 556 7.61 12.84 7.40
N VAL A 557 8.80 13.05 6.87
CA VAL A 557 10.05 12.46 7.40
C VAL A 557 10.27 12.82 8.87
N GLU A 558 9.88 14.04 9.26
CA GLU A 558 9.85 14.50 10.65
C GLU A 558 9.18 13.49 11.61
N ARG A 559 8.11 12.80 11.20
CA ARG A 559 7.43 11.79 12.04
C ARG A 559 8.20 10.48 12.19
N SER A 560 9.04 10.15 11.21
CA SER A 560 9.84 8.92 11.24
C SER A 560 11.16 9.12 11.97
N ILE A 561 11.76 10.30 11.87
CA ILE A 561 13.04 10.60 12.54
C ILE A 561 12.86 11.25 13.91
N GLY A 562 11.72 11.89 14.17
CA GLY A 562 11.42 12.53 15.45
C GLY A 562 11.68 11.61 16.64
N PRO A 563 11.17 10.37 16.68
CA PRO A 563 11.45 9.45 17.78
C PRO A 563 12.95 9.16 17.99
N ILE A 564 13.74 9.13 16.91
CA ILE A 564 15.19 8.88 16.97
C ILE A 564 15.93 10.11 17.48
N ILE A 565 15.61 11.31 16.97
CA ILE A 565 16.20 12.55 17.45
C ILE A 565 15.85 12.77 18.92
N GLY A 566 14.57 12.59 19.27
CA GLY A 566 14.04 12.78 20.62
C GLY A 566 14.72 11.91 21.67
N PHE A 567 15.28 10.76 21.27
CA PHE A 567 16.08 9.90 22.14
C PHE A 567 17.37 10.59 22.62
N PHE A 568 18.06 11.31 21.73
CA PHE A 568 19.32 12.01 22.02
C PHE A 568 19.15 13.50 22.38
N LEU A 569 17.94 14.04 22.22
CA LEU A 569 17.72 15.49 22.12
C LEU A 569 18.03 16.24 23.43
N ALA A 570 17.81 15.62 24.59
CA ALA A 570 18.08 16.24 25.88
C ALA A 570 19.57 16.56 26.03
N ASP A 571 20.42 15.57 25.82
CA ASP A 571 21.88 15.72 25.86
C ASP A 571 22.38 16.63 24.72
N ALA A 572 21.76 16.56 23.55
CA ALA A 572 22.14 17.39 22.41
C ALA A 572 21.81 18.88 22.61
N LEU A 573 20.81 19.21 23.43
CA LEU A 573 20.45 20.59 23.77
C LEU A 573 21.18 21.13 25.01
N ALA A 574 21.81 20.26 25.81
CA ALA A 574 22.58 20.64 27.00
C ALA A 574 23.90 21.32 26.58
N SER A 575 23.79 22.59 26.21
CA SER A 575 24.89 23.37 25.63
C SER A 575 25.92 23.85 26.65
N LYS A 576 25.55 23.89 27.93
CA LYS A 576 26.41 24.30 29.04
C LYS A 576 26.58 23.15 30.04
N PRO A 577 27.71 23.06 30.73
CA PRO A 577 27.93 22.04 31.77
C PRO A 577 26.88 22.01 32.88
N ASP A 578 26.19 23.14 33.11
CA ASP A 578 25.15 23.30 34.13
C ASP A 578 23.71 23.17 33.57
N ASP A 579 23.54 22.94 32.26
CA ASP A 579 22.22 22.67 31.68
C ASP A 579 21.80 21.23 31.98
N ASP A 580 20.79 21.07 32.83
CA ASP A 580 20.19 19.76 33.16
C ASP A 580 18.81 19.67 32.48
N ILE A 581 18.76 19.08 31.29
CA ILE A 581 17.56 19.06 30.45
C ILE A 581 16.93 17.67 30.48
N VAL A 582 15.61 17.60 30.68
CA VAL A 582 14.84 16.35 30.61
C VAL A 582 13.66 16.46 29.65
N MET A 583 13.36 15.36 28.95
CA MET A 583 12.16 15.23 28.13
C MET A 583 10.93 15.01 29.01
N LEU A 584 9.96 15.92 28.98
CA LEU A 584 8.71 15.77 29.72
C LEU A 584 7.66 14.99 28.92
N CYS A 585 7.55 15.27 27.62
CA CYS A 585 6.57 14.61 26.76
C CYS A 585 7.01 14.66 25.28
N PRO A 586 7.10 13.50 24.59
CA PRO A 586 7.09 13.48 23.14
C PRO A 586 5.67 13.78 22.65
N GLU A 587 5.56 14.67 21.66
CA GLU A 587 4.31 15.19 21.09
C GLU A 587 3.31 15.74 22.12
N PHE A 588 3.56 16.94 22.66
CA PHE A 588 2.71 17.54 23.66
C PHE A 588 1.55 18.35 23.04
N PRO A 589 0.27 18.09 23.42
CA PRO A 589 -0.87 18.82 22.88
C PRO A 589 -1.05 20.20 23.55
N ILE A 590 -1.12 21.24 22.73
CA ILE A 590 -1.36 22.63 23.12
C ILE A 590 -2.75 23.05 22.65
N GLN A 591 -3.59 23.53 23.56
CA GLN A 591 -4.94 23.99 23.24
C GLN A 591 -4.91 25.21 22.31
N LYS A 592 -5.78 25.22 21.29
CA LYS A 592 -5.98 26.37 20.42
C LYS A 592 -6.98 27.36 21.04
N ALA A 593 -6.79 28.65 20.78
CA ALA A 593 -7.70 29.68 21.26
C ALA A 593 -9.13 29.48 20.69
N GLY A 594 -10.14 29.50 21.57
CA GLY A 594 -11.56 29.53 21.18
C GLY A 594 -12.22 28.17 20.91
N ASN A 595 -11.50 27.04 21.03
CA ASN A 595 -12.11 25.70 20.99
C ASN A 595 -11.26 24.67 21.76
N ASN A 596 -11.78 23.44 21.89
CA ASN A 596 -11.06 22.33 22.53
C ASN A 596 -10.23 21.50 21.54
N GLN A 597 -9.81 22.08 20.41
CA GLN A 597 -8.85 21.45 19.51
C GLN A 597 -7.42 21.77 19.97
N SER A 598 -6.48 20.87 19.68
CA SER A 598 -5.07 21.08 19.97
C SER A 598 -4.22 21.16 18.71
N THR A 599 -3.04 21.78 18.84
CA THR A 599 -1.87 21.53 17.98
C THR A 599 -0.81 20.83 18.83
N ASN A 600 0.02 19.99 18.23
CA ASN A 600 1.08 19.32 19.00
C ASN A 600 2.42 20.02 18.76
N ILE A 601 3.17 20.25 19.83
CA ILE A 601 4.61 20.55 19.77
C ILE A 601 5.36 19.22 19.78
N ASP A 602 6.40 19.05 18.95
CA ASP A 602 7.08 17.75 18.79
C ASP A 602 7.71 17.26 20.11
N TRP A 603 8.28 18.17 20.90
CA TRP A 603 8.77 17.84 22.25
C TRP A 603 8.54 18.98 23.24
N LEU A 604 8.04 18.61 24.42
CA LEU A 604 8.06 19.46 25.61
C LEU A 604 9.16 18.97 26.55
N MET A 605 10.09 19.85 26.89
CA MET A 605 11.25 19.54 27.73
C MET A 605 11.37 20.57 28.87
N LEU A 606 12.20 20.26 29.84
CA LEU A 606 12.43 21.10 31.02
C LEU A 606 13.91 21.22 31.29
N ASN A 607 14.40 22.45 31.48
CA ASN A 607 15.67 22.67 32.13
C ASN A 607 15.45 22.66 33.65
N LEU A 608 15.93 21.64 34.34
CA LEU A 608 15.76 21.42 35.78
C LEU A 608 16.49 22.50 36.61
N ALA A 609 17.62 23.01 36.13
CA ALA A 609 18.40 24.03 36.81
C ALA A 609 17.69 25.38 36.81
N THR A 610 17.11 25.79 35.68
CA THR A 610 16.43 27.09 35.53
C THR A 610 14.92 27.03 35.72
N ARG A 611 14.33 25.82 35.78
CA ARG A 611 12.89 25.55 35.74
C ARG A 611 12.19 26.15 34.51
N GLU A 612 12.93 26.35 33.42
CA GLU A 612 12.41 26.89 32.16
C GLU A 612 11.91 25.74 31.25
N LEU A 613 10.71 25.90 30.69
CA LEU A 613 10.16 24.94 29.72
C LEU A 613 10.77 25.18 28.33
N LEU A 614 11.13 24.11 27.62
CA LEU A 614 11.62 24.18 26.25
C LEU A 614 10.57 23.55 25.32
N LEU A 615 10.07 24.34 24.38
CA LEU A 615 9.14 23.92 23.34
C LEU A 615 9.95 23.70 22.06
N VAL A 616 10.17 22.45 21.69
CA VAL A 616 11.02 22.11 20.54
C VAL A 616 10.16 21.62 19.39
N GLU A 617 10.23 22.33 18.26
CA GLU A 617 9.57 21.99 17.01
C GLU A 617 10.61 21.51 15.99
N LEU A 618 10.40 20.34 15.41
CA LEU A 618 11.21 19.80 14.32
C LEU A 618 10.62 20.22 12.98
N LYS A 619 11.46 20.75 12.09
CA LYS A 619 11.12 20.86 10.66
C LYS A 619 12.24 20.23 9.86
N THR A 620 11.91 19.38 8.89
CA THR A 620 12.93 18.74 8.04
C THR A 620 13.04 19.36 6.65
N THR A 621 12.28 20.42 6.36
CA THR A 621 12.23 21.03 5.01
C THR A 621 11.96 22.55 5.03
N ASP A 622 12.46 23.23 4.00
CA ASP A 622 12.34 24.67 3.76
C ASP A 622 10.95 25.21 3.39
N THR A 623 9.92 24.37 3.39
CA THR A 623 8.54 24.75 3.07
C THR A 623 7.55 24.52 4.21
N THR A 624 8.03 24.09 5.38
CA THR A 624 7.16 23.59 6.46
C THR A 624 6.97 24.54 7.65
N PHE A 625 7.68 25.67 7.69
CA PHE A 625 7.41 26.70 8.68
C PHE A 625 6.03 27.34 8.46
N ARG A 626 5.22 27.44 9.51
CA ARG A 626 3.86 28.02 9.48
C ARG A 626 3.75 29.15 10.50
N PRO A 627 3.55 30.41 10.07
CA PRO A 627 3.39 31.55 10.98
C PRO A 627 2.24 31.38 11.99
N GLU A 628 1.13 30.75 11.56
CA GLU A 628 -0.03 30.47 12.42
C GLU A 628 0.32 29.53 13.59
N GLN A 629 1.15 28.50 13.35
CA GLN A 629 1.59 27.58 14.39
C GLN A 629 2.56 28.29 15.37
N ALA A 630 3.48 29.10 14.82
CA ALA A 630 4.38 29.91 15.63
C ALA A 630 3.61 30.90 16.53
N ALA A 631 2.50 31.46 16.05
CA ALA A 631 1.64 32.34 16.85
C ALA A 631 1.05 31.62 18.08
N ILE A 632 0.69 30.32 17.96
CA ILE A 632 0.20 29.52 19.08
C ILE A 632 1.30 29.34 20.14
N TYR A 633 2.54 29.04 19.72
CA TYR A 633 3.66 28.88 20.64
C TYR A 633 4.02 30.18 21.34
N ARG A 634 3.88 31.31 20.62
CA ARG A 634 4.08 32.65 21.19
C ARG A 634 3.02 32.98 22.23
N GLU A 635 1.75 32.70 21.96
CA GLU A 635 0.70 32.92 22.96
C GLU A 635 0.89 32.04 24.18
N LEU A 636 1.30 30.78 24.00
CA LEU A 636 1.58 29.89 25.12
C LEU A 636 2.74 30.40 25.98
N GLN A 637 3.86 30.80 25.36
CA GLN A 637 5.00 31.41 26.04
C GLN A 637 4.57 32.68 26.80
N ASN A 638 3.80 33.56 26.16
CA ASN A 638 3.28 34.78 26.77
C ASN A 638 2.35 34.48 27.94
N LYS A 639 1.50 33.44 27.84
CA LYS A 639 0.61 32.99 28.92
C LYS A 639 1.41 32.52 30.13
N ILE A 640 2.45 31.71 29.94
CA ILE A 640 3.34 31.25 31.01
C ILE A 640 4.00 32.43 31.74
N VAL A 641 4.54 33.39 30.99
CA VAL A 641 5.17 34.58 31.57
C VAL A 641 4.16 35.47 32.30
N ARG A 642 2.98 35.66 31.70
CA ARG A 642 1.89 36.49 32.25
C ARG A 642 1.29 35.90 33.53
N GLU A 643 1.12 34.58 33.59
CA GLU A 643 0.60 33.88 34.76
C GLU A 643 1.70 33.58 35.80
N GLY A 644 2.97 33.72 35.41
CA GLY A 644 4.11 33.34 36.23
C GLY A 644 4.16 31.85 36.53
N SER A 645 3.46 31.03 35.74
CA SER A 645 3.20 29.61 36.01
C SER A 645 2.83 28.86 34.73
N ALA A 646 3.17 27.57 34.66
CA ALA A 646 2.70 26.65 33.63
C ALA A 646 1.64 25.66 34.14
N ALA A 647 1.14 25.82 35.37
CA ALA A 647 0.19 24.90 35.99
C ALA A 647 -1.14 24.78 35.22
N PHE A 648 -1.54 25.83 34.50
CA PHE A 648 -2.73 25.84 33.65
C PHE A 648 -2.69 24.78 32.54
N LEU A 649 -1.51 24.29 32.15
CA LEU A 649 -1.37 23.24 31.14
C LEU A 649 -2.13 21.96 31.53
N LEU A 650 -2.25 21.68 32.84
CA LEU A 650 -3.04 20.55 33.32
C LEU A 650 -4.54 20.75 33.10
N ASP A 651 -5.01 21.99 33.26
CA ASP A 651 -6.41 22.35 33.05
C ASP A 651 -6.75 22.33 31.55
N ASP A 652 -5.84 22.84 30.71
CA ASP A 652 -5.96 22.77 29.25
C ASP A 652 -6.00 21.31 28.77
N LEU A 653 -5.15 20.42 29.33
CA LEU A 653 -5.16 18.98 29.05
C LEU A 653 -6.48 18.31 29.45
N ASP A 654 -7.04 18.66 30.60
CA ASP A 654 -8.32 18.12 31.06
C ASP A 654 -9.48 18.58 30.18
N ALA A 655 -9.47 19.84 29.75
CA ALA A 655 -10.48 20.40 28.85
C ALA A 655 -10.47 19.71 27.48
N ILE A 656 -9.27 19.50 26.90
CA ILE A 656 -9.12 18.77 25.63
C ILE A 656 -9.53 17.31 25.82
N GLY A 657 -9.06 16.66 26.89
CA GLY A 657 -9.37 15.27 27.20
C GLY A 657 -10.87 15.03 27.34
N ALA A 658 -11.58 15.89 28.08
CA ALA A 658 -13.02 15.77 28.30
C ALA A 658 -13.82 15.83 26.98
N ALA A 659 -13.36 16.62 26.01
CA ALA A 659 -13.95 16.76 24.68
C ALA A 659 -13.53 15.67 23.68
N SER A 660 -12.58 14.80 24.04
CA SER A 660 -12.05 13.75 23.17
C SER A 660 -12.72 12.38 23.40
N GLN A 661 -12.79 11.58 22.32
CA GLN A 661 -13.17 10.16 22.39
C GLN A 661 -12.05 9.26 22.94
N GLU A 662 -10.82 9.79 23.03
CA GLU A 662 -9.59 9.06 23.39
C GLU A 662 -9.02 9.53 24.73
N ARG A 663 -9.87 9.64 25.76
CA ARG A 663 -9.52 10.21 27.08
C ARG A 663 -8.25 9.61 27.71
N GLY A 664 -8.04 8.30 27.53
CA GLY A 664 -6.87 7.60 28.07
C GLY A 664 -5.53 8.12 27.56
N LYS A 665 -5.47 8.71 26.34
CA LYS A 665 -4.22 9.26 25.80
C LYS A 665 -3.78 10.52 26.53
N TYR A 666 -4.71 11.40 26.88
CA TYR A 666 -4.42 12.62 27.64
C TYR A 666 -4.04 12.29 29.09
N GLN A 667 -4.62 11.24 29.66
CA GLN A 667 -4.16 10.70 30.94
C GLN A 667 -2.71 10.19 30.86
N ASN A 668 -2.33 9.53 29.76
CA ASN A 668 -0.95 9.10 29.55
C ASN A 668 0.02 10.30 29.46
N VAL A 669 -0.38 11.39 28.78
CA VAL A 669 0.42 12.63 28.75
C VAL A 669 0.64 13.17 30.17
N ARG A 670 -0.39 13.20 31.02
CA ARG A 670 -0.23 13.61 32.43
C ARG A 670 0.74 12.72 33.21
N ASN A 671 0.70 11.41 32.95
CA ASN A 671 1.62 10.47 33.61
C ASN A 671 3.07 10.70 33.18
N LEU A 672 3.31 11.01 31.89
CA LEU A 672 4.63 11.37 31.38
C LEU A 672 5.15 12.66 32.03
N LEU A 673 4.31 13.69 32.15
CA LEU A 673 4.67 14.90 32.87
C LEU A 673 5.02 14.61 34.34
N ALA A 674 4.19 13.82 35.04
CA ALA A 674 4.45 13.43 36.42
C ALA A 674 5.80 12.73 36.57
N GLN A 675 6.12 11.79 35.67
CA GLN A 675 7.39 11.10 35.64
C GLN A 675 8.57 12.07 35.39
N GLY A 676 8.45 12.96 34.40
CA GLY A 676 9.50 13.92 34.05
C GLY A 676 9.79 14.95 35.15
N PHE A 677 8.77 15.34 35.93
CA PHE A 677 8.94 16.19 37.11
C PHE A 677 9.29 15.42 38.39
N GLY A 678 9.26 14.08 38.38
CA GLY A 678 9.42 13.26 39.59
C GLY A 678 8.27 13.40 40.60
N ALA A 679 7.08 13.81 40.15
CA ALA A 679 5.93 14.04 41.01
C ALA A 679 5.20 12.73 41.35
N SER A 680 4.95 12.49 42.64
CA SER A 680 4.28 11.26 43.11
C SER A 680 2.75 11.33 43.03
N ASP A 681 2.17 12.52 42.90
CA ASP A 681 0.72 12.74 42.78
C ASP A 681 0.37 13.98 41.95
N ALA A 682 -0.93 14.19 41.74
CA ALA A 682 -1.44 15.30 40.92
C ALA A 682 -1.19 16.69 41.52
N ASN A 683 -1.10 16.81 42.84
CA ASN A 683 -0.82 18.08 43.51
C ASN A 683 0.66 18.45 43.36
N GLY A 684 1.55 17.47 43.54
CA GLY A 684 2.99 17.64 43.32
C GLY A 684 3.32 18.01 41.87
N LEU A 685 2.62 17.42 40.89
CA LEU A 685 2.81 17.81 39.48
C LEU A 685 2.33 19.25 39.21
N ARG A 686 1.17 19.64 39.79
CA ARG A 686 0.65 21.00 39.63
C ARG A 686 1.57 22.03 40.29
N GLU A 687 2.12 21.72 41.45
CA GLU A 687 3.11 22.55 42.13
C GLU A 687 4.42 22.66 41.32
N ALA A 688 4.91 21.55 40.75
CA ALA A 688 6.13 21.56 39.94
C ALA A 688 5.99 22.41 38.67
N LEU A 689 4.88 22.29 37.94
CA LEU A 689 4.53 23.20 36.83
C LEU A 689 4.27 24.64 37.32
N GLY A 690 3.81 24.77 38.56
CA GLY A 690 3.67 26.03 39.29
C GLY A 690 4.94 26.88 39.27
N HIS A 691 6.09 26.23 39.44
CA HIS A 691 7.41 26.85 39.49
C HIS A 691 8.02 27.16 38.10
N CYS A 692 7.39 26.73 37.01
CA CYS A 692 7.83 27.04 35.66
C CYS A 692 7.24 28.38 35.19
N SER A 693 7.98 29.47 35.40
CA SER A 693 7.53 30.84 35.06
C SER A 693 8.04 31.36 33.72
N ARG A 694 8.83 30.55 32.99
CA ARG A 694 9.45 30.91 31.71
C ARG A 694 9.38 29.76 30.73
N ALA A 695 9.38 30.10 29.45
CA ALA A 695 9.47 29.14 28.37
C ALA A 695 10.31 29.68 27.20
N LYS A 696 11.02 28.76 26.53
CA LYS A 696 11.83 29.01 25.34
C LYS A 696 11.30 28.19 24.17
N VAL A 697 11.22 28.79 22.98
CA VAL A 697 10.79 28.10 21.75
C VAL A 697 12.02 27.84 20.88
N ILE A 698 12.23 26.57 20.53
CA ILE A 698 13.36 26.12 19.72
C ILE A 698 12.80 25.49 18.43
N TYR A 699 13.20 26.05 17.28
CA TYR A 699 12.98 25.39 16.00
C TYR A 699 14.26 24.66 15.61
N LEU A 700 14.21 23.33 15.62
CA LEU A 700 15.27 22.47 15.10
C LEU A 700 14.98 22.21 13.61
N ALA A 701 15.67 22.93 12.72
CA ALA A 701 15.28 23.01 11.32
C ALA A 701 16.40 23.47 10.38
N PRO A 702 16.37 23.10 9.08
CA PRO A 702 17.41 23.44 8.15
C PRO A 702 17.71 24.94 8.10
N GLN A 703 18.98 25.32 8.14
CA GLN A 703 19.40 26.73 8.17
C GLN A 703 18.77 27.56 7.03
N VAL A 704 18.67 26.97 5.85
CA VAL A 704 18.05 27.56 4.64
C VAL A 704 16.56 27.88 4.79
N SER A 705 15.91 27.33 5.82
CA SER A 705 14.47 27.49 6.09
C SER A 705 14.17 28.60 7.09
N LYS A 706 15.20 29.21 7.69
CA LYS A 706 15.04 30.27 8.68
C LYS A 706 14.32 31.48 8.06
N PRO A 707 13.17 31.91 8.59
CA PRO A 707 12.49 33.11 8.14
C PRO A 707 13.39 34.35 8.23
N VAL A 708 13.26 35.26 7.26
CA VAL A 708 14.04 36.52 7.24
C VAL A 708 13.73 37.39 8.46
N ASP A 709 12.46 37.43 8.88
CA ASP A 709 11.99 38.20 10.03
C ASP A 709 12.01 37.39 11.34
N TRP A 710 13.04 36.54 11.52
CA TRP A 710 13.15 35.71 12.72
C TRP A 710 13.43 36.56 13.97
N PRO A 711 12.71 36.36 15.09
CA PRO A 711 12.97 37.09 16.34
C PRO A 711 14.40 36.84 16.82
N THR A 712 15.15 37.91 17.11
CA THR A 712 16.55 37.82 17.53
C THR A 712 16.66 37.75 19.04
N GLY A 713 17.12 36.61 19.58
CA GLY A 713 17.80 36.45 20.87
C GLY A 713 17.07 36.80 22.18
N GLU A 714 16.46 37.98 22.27
CA GLU A 714 15.91 38.55 23.52
C GLU A 714 14.51 38.01 23.85
N ASP A 715 13.77 37.48 22.86
CA ASP A 715 12.39 36.99 23.04
C ASP A 715 12.29 35.51 23.49
N GLY A 716 13.41 34.81 23.72
CA GLY A 716 13.41 33.38 24.05
C GLY A 716 13.06 32.47 22.85
N TRP A 717 13.28 32.94 21.63
CA TRP A 717 13.12 32.17 20.39
C TRP A 717 14.47 31.82 19.79
N THR A 718 14.68 30.56 19.44
CA THR A 718 15.94 30.08 18.87
C THR A 718 15.68 29.27 17.61
N TRP A 719 16.39 29.61 16.53
CA TRP A 719 16.49 28.77 15.35
C TRP A 719 17.81 28.03 15.41
N MET A 720 17.75 26.70 15.38
CA MET A 720 18.92 25.83 15.47
C MET A 720 18.91 24.90 14.26
N SER A 721 19.95 24.99 13.44
CA SER A 721 20.18 24.05 12.35
C SER A 721 20.70 22.72 12.87
N PHE A 722 20.69 21.68 12.03
CA PHE A 722 21.25 20.39 12.45
C PHE A 722 22.78 20.47 12.63
N ALA A 723 23.43 21.41 11.94
CA ALA A 723 24.84 21.73 12.13
C ALA A 723 25.17 22.35 13.49
N ASP A 724 24.22 23.04 14.11
CA ASP A 724 24.39 23.64 15.44
C ASP A 724 24.33 22.60 16.58
N LEU A 725 23.91 21.36 16.29
CA LEU A 725 23.97 20.26 17.24
C LEU A 725 25.42 19.77 17.44
N PRO A 726 25.79 19.31 18.65
CA PRO A 726 27.18 18.95 18.97
C PRO A 726 27.67 17.75 18.16
N GLU A 727 28.98 17.68 17.89
CA GLU A 727 29.56 16.59 17.08
C GLU A 727 29.60 15.24 17.81
N SER A 728 29.73 15.27 19.14
CA SER A 728 29.66 14.12 20.04
C SER A 728 28.74 14.41 21.23
N LEU A 729 28.20 13.35 21.85
CA LEU A 729 27.40 13.43 23.07
C LEU A 729 28.09 12.65 24.17
N ASP A 730 29.00 13.27 24.92
CA ASP A 730 29.88 12.55 25.84
C ASP A 730 29.15 11.91 27.04
N ALA A 731 27.90 12.31 27.33
CA ALA A 731 27.12 11.91 28.50
C ALA A 731 25.95 10.92 28.22
N HIS A 732 25.75 10.48 26.97
CA HIS A 732 24.62 9.60 26.61
C HIS A 732 25.06 8.12 26.52
N ASP A 733 24.24 7.20 27.03
CA ASP A 733 24.47 5.75 26.98
C ASP A 733 24.71 5.15 25.57
N TYR A 734 24.34 5.88 24.51
CA TYR A 734 24.45 5.49 23.10
C TYR A 734 25.18 6.57 22.27
N ALA A 735 26.11 7.29 22.92
CA ALA A 735 26.90 8.36 22.32
C ALA A 735 27.58 7.98 21.00
N ASP A 736 27.99 6.72 20.87
CA ASP A 736 28.69 6.21 19.69
C ASP A 736 27.80 6.14 18.43
N GLN A 737 26.46 6.14 18.59
CA GLN A 737 25.50 6.19 17.48
C GLN A 737 25.24 7.60 16.98
N TRP A 738 25.47 8.61 17.83
CA TRP A 738 25.14 10.00 17.53
C TRP A 738 25.79 10.53 16.24
N PRO A 739 27.08 10.25 15.93
CA PRO A 739 27.68 10.72 14.68
C PRO A 739 26.94 10.30 13.42
N ALA A 740 26.36 9.09 13.37
CA ALA A 740 25.59 8.61 12.22
C ALA A 740 24.23 9.32 12.10
N VAL A 741 23.56 9.54 13.23
CA VAL A 741 22.31 10.31 13.29
C VAL A 741 22.58 11.74 12.83
N ARG A 742 23.56 12.42 13.43
CA ARG A 742 23.94 13.80 13.08
C ARG A 742 24.35 13.94 11.63
N SER A 743 25.17 13.02 11.09
CA SER A 743 25.58 13.05 9.67
C SER A 743 24.37 13.02 8.72
N SER A 744 23.36 12.21 9.05
CA SER A 744 22.13 12.14 8.27
C SER A 744 21.28 13.41 8.40
N LEU A 745 21.20 13.99 9.60
CA LEU A 745 20.51 15.26 9.83
C LEU A 745 21.18 16.45 9.11
N LEU A 746 22.51 16.48 9.07
CA LEU A 746 23.28 17.49 8.31
C LEU A 746 22.92 17.49 6.82
N SER A 747 22.58 16.33 6.26
CA SER A 747 22.15 16.28 4.85
C SER A 747 20.86 17.09 4.61
N LEU A 748 19.99 17.23 5.63
CA LEU A 748 18.77 18.03 5.57
C LEU A 748 19.06 19.54 5.53
N ASP A 749 20.15 19.99 6.16
CA ASP A 749 20.61 21.39 6.06
C ASP A 749 20.94 21.76 4.61
N LEU A 750 21.42 20.79 3.82
CA LEU A 750 21.83 20.96 2.43
C LEU A 750 20.67 20.75 1.42
N LEU A 751 19.65 19.94 1.77
CA LEU A 751 18.55 19.54 0.88
C LEU A 751 17.45 20.64 0.72
N THR A 752 17.78 21.73 0.02
CA THR A 752 16.80 22.77 -0.36
C THR A 752 15.75 22.26 -1.36
N ARG A 753 14.58 22.92 -1.41
CA ARG A 753 13.53 22.66 -2.42
C ARG A 753 14.07 22.64 -3.86
N ARG A 754 15.10 23.44 -4.16
CA ARG A 754 15.75 23.48 -5.49
C ARG A 754 16.50 22.18 -5.80
N LEU A 755 17.36 21.73 -4.88
CA LEU A 755 18.09 20.47 -5.03
C LEU A 755 17.13 19.26 -5.07
N ARG A 756 16.05 19.30 -4.27
CA ARG A 756 14.99 18.26 -4.30
C ARG A 756 14.23 18.19 -5.62
N ASN A 757 14.15 19.28 -6.37
CA ASN A 757 13.55 19.32 -7.71
C ASN A 757 14.52 18.96 -8.84
N GLY A 758 15.76 18.55 -8.52
CA GLY A 758 16.78 18.20 -9.53
C GLY A 758 17.42 19.42 -10.21
N ASP A 759 17.35 20.61 -9.59
CA ASP A 759 18.09 21.77 -10.08
C ASP A 759 19.60 21.54 -9.88
N VAL A 760 20.31 21.17 -10.95
CA VAL A 760 21.77 20.98 -10.93
C VAL A 760 22.47 22.31 -10.62
N PRO A 761 23.44 22.37 -9.69
CA PRO A 761 24.33 23.52 -9.58
C PRO A 761 25.18 23.57 -10.85
N SER A 762 24.96 24.52 -11.75
CA SER A 762 25.78 24.60 -12.96
C SER A 762 27.22 24.96 -12.56
N ALA A 763 28.17 24.09 -12.92
CA ALA A 763 29.62 24.29 -12.81
C ALA A 763 30.18 25.35 -13.79
N SER A 764 29.40 26.36 -14.12
CA SER A 764 29.90 27.57 -14.74
C SER A 764 29.37 28.74 -13.92
N GLY A 765 30.25 29.67 -13.56
CA GLY A 765 29.90 30.96 -12.97
C GLY A 765 29.12 31.87 -13.94
N ALA A 766 28.07 31.34 -14.56
CA ALA A 766 27.16 32.08 -15.41
C ALA A 766 26.05 32.66 -14.54
N ARG A 767 26.30 33.90 -14.10
CA ARG A 767 25.35 34.89 -13.57
C ARG A 767 23.94 34.63 -14.12
N ASN A 768 23.10 34.00 -13.32
CA ASN A 768 21.67 33.97 -13.56
C ASN A 768 21.08 34.71 -12.38
N TYR A 769 20.42 35.84 -12.68
CA TYR A 769 19.83 36.80 -11.76
C TYR A 769 20.80 37.90 -11.33
N ARG A 770 21.18 38.75 -12.29
CA ARG A 770 22.13 39.81 -11.98
C ARG A 770 21.56 40.79 -10.94
N GLU A 771 20.35 41.30 -11.14
CA GLU A 771 19.73 42.29 -10.24
C GLU A 771 18.18 42.23 -10.28
N VAL A 772 17.53 42.55 -9.17
CA VAL A 772 16.11 42.90 -9.12
C VAL A 772 16.06 44.42 -9.08
N LEU A 773 15.39 45.02 -10.06
CA LEU A 773 15.32 46.47 -10.23
C LEU A 773 13.90 46.93 -9.97
N ASP A 774 13.78 48.10 -9.35
CA ASP A 774 12.53 48.86 -9.41
C ASP A 774 12.26 49.31 -10.85
N PHE A 775 11.03 49.78 -11.07
CA PHE A 775 10.57 50.15 -12.40
C PHE A 775 11.42 51.24 -13.05
N ASP A 776 11.77 52.30 -12.32
CA ASP A 776 12.46 53.45 -12.91
C ASP A 776 13.91 53.10 -13.27
N THR A 777 14.59 52.34 -12.42
CA THR A 777 15.95 51.85 -12.67
C THR A 777 15.96 50.85 -13.83
N LEU A 778 14.98 49.94 -13.89
CA LEU A 778 14.82 49.03 -15.02
C LEU A 778 14.55 49.78 -16.32
N LEU A 779 13.63 50.75 -16.29
CA LEU A 779 13.24 51.54 -17.46
C LEU A 779 14.45 52.28 -18.03
N GLN A 780 15.26 52.90 -17.17
CA GLN A 780 16.50 53.55 -17.58
C GLN A 780 17.47 52.56 -18.24
N ARG A 781 17.63 51.36 -17.67
CA ARG A 781 18.55 50.34 -18.18
C ARG A 781 18.08 49.76 -19.51
N CYS A 782 16.79 49.50 -19.66
CA CYS A 782 16.20 49.10 -20.95
C CYS A 782 16.37 50.20 -22.01
N ARG A 783 16.23 51.49 -21.66
CA ARG A 783 16.45 52.60 -22.59
C ARG A 783 17.90 52.67 -23.11
N MET A 784 18.89 52.33 -22.29
CA MET A 784 20.29 52.35 -22.70
C MET A 784 20.74 51.09 -23.45
N GLU A 785 20.23 49.90 -23.06
CA GLU A 785 20.84 48.61 -23.47
C GLU A 785 19.81 47.58 -23.97
N GLY A 786 18.56 47.99 -24.27
CA GLY A 786 17.37 47.13 -24.29
C GLY A 786 17.35 45.88 -25.18
N ALA A 787 18.20 45.76 -26.22
CA ALA A 787 18.32 44.56 -27.04
C ALA A 787 19.21 43.46 -26.41
N SER A 788 20.05 43.85 -25.45
CA SER A 788 21.01 42.98 -24.77
C SER A 788 20.48 42.42 -23.45
N TRP A 789 19.21 42.68 -23.13
CA TRP A 789 18.60 42.35 -21.85
C TRP A 789 17.19 41.79 -21.99
N VAL A 790 16.81 40.93 -21.05
CA VAL A 790 15.46 40.41 -20.88
C VAL A 790 14.89 40.80 -19.51
N VAL A 791 13.61 41.13 -19.49
CA VAL A 791 12.83 41.49 -18.31
C VAL A 791 11.91 40.33 -17.93
N GLY A 792 11.98 39.91 -16.68
CA GLY A 792 11.19 38.85 -16.09
C GLY A 792 10.13 39.40 -15.15
N LEU A 793 8.87 39.06 -15.44
CA LEU A 793 7.71 39.32 -14.57
C LEU A 793 6.81 38.07 -14.57
N LYS A 794 6.33 37.68 -13.40
CA LYS A 794 5.43 36.53 -13.26
C LYS A 794 4.16 36.73 -14.10
N ASN A 795 3.83 35.74 -14.95
CA ASN A 795 2.66 35.77 -15.82
C ASN A 795 2.58 37.00 -16.75
N TRP A 796 3.71 37.58 -17.17
CA TRP A 796 3.70 38.86 -17.91
C TRP A 796 2.82 38.85 -19.16
N ARG A 797 2.70 37.72 -19.88
CA ARG A 797 1.91 37.64 -21.13
C ARG A 797 0.44 37.98 -20.90
N SER A 798 -0.11 37.61 -19.76
CA SER A 798 -1.47 37.94 -19.38
C SER A 798 -1.54 39.22 -18.53
N ALA A 799 -0.54 39.48 -17.70
CA ALA A 799 -0.57 40.59 -16.74
C ALA A 799 -0.21 41.95 -17.37
N LEU A 800 0.85 42.00 -18.19
CA LEU A 800 1.42 43.25 -18.70
C LEU A 800 0.40 44.04 -19.55
N PRO A 801 -0.32 43.44 -20.52
CA PRO A 801 -1.29 44.19 -21.35
C PRO A 801 -2.43 44.87 -20.56
N THR A 802 -2.68 44.45 -19.32
CA THR A 802 -3.77 44.94 -18.46
C THR A 802 -3.30 45.84 -17.32
N MET A 803 -2.00 46.04 -17.14
CA MET A 803 -1.44 46.82 -16.03
C MET A 803 -1.44 48.33 -16.32
N THR A 804 -1.70 49.14 -15.29
CA THR A 804 -1.52 50.60 -15.36
C THR A 804 -0.05 50.99 -15.10
N LEU A 805 0.34 52.21 -15.48
CA LEU A 805 1.70 52.71 -15.24
C LEU A 805 2.06 52.75 -13.75
N GLU A 806 1.10 53.08 -12.88
CA GLU A 806 1.28 53.08 -11.42
C GLU A 806 1.49 51.66 -10.88
N GLN A 807 0.73 50.69 -11.38
CA GLN A 807 0.92 49.28 -11.03
C GLN A 807 2.26 48.74 -11.53
N LEU A 808 2.73 49.21 -12.69
CA LEU A 808 4.06 48.86 -13.18
C LEU A 808 5.15 49.46 -12.29
N ARG A 809 5.02 50.71 -11.87
CA ARG A 809 5.96 51.38 -10.95
C ARG A 809 6.10 50.68 -9.61
N ALA A 810 4.99 50.16 -9.09
CA ALA A 810 4.95 49.45 -7.80
C ALA A 810 5.55 48.04 -7.83
N LYS A 811 6.03 47.55 -8.99
CA LYS A 811 6.58 46.20 -9.14
C LYS A 811 8.10 46.21 -9.17
N ALA A 812 8.67 45.16 -8.58
CA ALA A 812 10.07 44.81 -8.75
C ALA A 812 10.20 43.83 -9.92
N TYR A 813 11.16 44.08 -10.79
CA TYR A 813 11.37 43.32 -12.01
C TYR A 813 12.72 42.66 -12.00
N LYS A 814 12.78 41.50 -12.63
CA LYS A 814 14.01 40.75 -12.76
C LYS A 814 14.64 41.05 -14.11
N CYS A 815 15.93 41.36 -14.16
CA CYS A 815 16.63 41.54 -15.43
C CYS A 815 17.78 40.55 -15.60
N ASP A 816 18.00 40.10 -16.83
CA ASP A 816 19.14 39.26 -17.20
C ASP A 816 19.72 39.66 -18.56
N LEU A 817 20.99 39.31 -18.81
CA LEU A 817 21.62 39.53 -20.11
C LEU A 817 21.19 38.47 -21.12
N ALA A 818 20.97 38.90 -22.35
CA ALA A 818 20.54 38.06 -23.44
C ALA A 818 21.48 38.18 -24.65
N GLU A 819 21.87 37.05 -25.22
CA GLU A 819 22.45 36.99 -26.56
C GLU A 819 21.29 36.88 -27.56
N GLY A 820 21.08 37.91 -28.39
CA GLY A 820 20.01 37.92 -29.39
C GLY A 820 18.58 37.94 -28.83
N GLY A 821 18.37 38.47 -27.62
CA GLY A 821 17.03 38.59 -26.99
C GLY A 821 16.52 37.32 -26.30
N VAL A 822 17.32 36.26 -26.20
CA VAL A 822 16.98 35.01 -25.50
C VAL A 822 17.94 34.77 -24.31
N GLY A 823 17.41 34.72 -23.09
CA GLY A 823 18.15 34.34 -21.89
C GLY A 823 18.27 32.81 -21.72
N LYS A 824 19.36 32.32 -21.09
CA LYS A 824 19.63 30.88 -20.88
C LYS A 824 18.81 30.26 -19.72
N LYS A 825 17.49 30.09 -19.88
CA LYS A 825 16.62 28.99 -19.34
C LYS A 825 15.13 29.19 -19.74
N LEU A 826 14.48 28.11 -20.23
CA LEU A 826 13.04 27.90 -20.52
C LEU A 826 12.12 29.15 -20.66
N GLY A 827 11.71 29.46 -21.89
CA GLY A 827 11.00 30.67 -22.37
C GLY A 827 9.56 30.96 -21.86
N SER A 828 9.28 30.67 -20.59
CA SER A 828 8.07 31.13 -19.90
C SER A 828 8.42 32.27 -18.94
N ASN A 829 7.70 33.39 -19.05
CA ASN A 829 7.80 34.56 -18.17
C ASN A 829 8.91 35.62 -18.43
N TRP A 830 9.47 35.71 -19.65
CA TRP A 830 10.42 36.78 -20.03
C TRP A 830 10.02 37.54 -21.31
N ILE A 831 10.38 38.82 -21.39
CA ILE A 831 10.34 39.67 -22.61
C ILE A 831 11.69 40.34 -22.85
N ALA A 832 12.00 40.64 -24.11
CA ALA A 832 13.13 41.51 -24.41
C ALA A 832 12.90 42.92 -23.85
N GLY A 833 13.95 43.60 -23.40
CA GLY A 833 13.86 44.97 -22.88
C GLY A 833 13.19 45.93 -23.85
N GLY A 834 13.44 45.78 -25.16
CA GLY A 834 12.74 46.56 -26.20
C GLY A 834 11.21 46.36 -26.24
N GLN A 835 10.72 45.14 -25.97
CA GLN A 835 9.28 44.87 -25.90
C GLN A 835 8.64 45.46 -24.65
N PHE A 836 9.38 45.49 -23.53
CA PHE A 836 8.95 46.17 -22.31
C PHE A 836 8.83 47.69 -22.55
N LEU A 837 9.82 48.30 -23.21
CA LEU A 837 9.80 49.72 -23.56
C LEU A 837 8.61 50.08 -24.44
N ALA A 838 8.37 49.32 -25.52
CA ALA A 838 7.24 49.56 -26.41
C ALA A 838 5.89 49.50 -25.69
N HIS A 839 5.79 48.65 -24.65
CA HIS A 839 4.58 48.59 -23.83
C HIS A 839 4.44 49.81 -22.90
N VAL A 840 5.54 50.24 -22.27
CA VAL A 840 5.55 51.44 -21.41
C VAL A 840 5.24 52.71 -22.21
N GLU A 841 5.82 52.87 -23.41
CA GLU A 841 5.55 54.01 -24.30
C GLU A 841 4.05 54.09 -24.66
N LYS A 842 3.44 52.96 -25.01
CA LYS A 842 2.00 52.88 -25.28
C LYS A 842 1.12 53.29 -24.09
N LEU A 843 1.61 53.13 -22.86
CA LEU A 843 0.91 53.54 -21.64
C LEU A 843 1.20 54.98 -21.22
N LEU A 844 2.28 55.59 -21.71
CA LEU A 844 2.58 57.01 -21.50
C LEU A 844 1.82 57.90 -22.51
N ASP A 845 1.51 57.37 -23.69
CA ASP A 845 0.72 58.04 -24.74
C ASP A 845 -0.81 57.95 -24.54
N ARG A 846 -1.26 57.22 -23.53
CA ARG A 846 -2.68 57.02 -23.15
C ARG A 846 -2.99 57.72 -21.85
#